data_AF-A0A963KI19-F1
#
_entry.id   AF-A0A963KI19-F1
#
_cell.length_a   1.000
_cell.length_b   1.000
_cell.length_c   1.000
_cell.angle_alpha   90.00
_cell.angle_beta   90.00
_cell.angle_gamma   90.00
#
_symmetry.space_group_name_H-M   'P 1'
#
loop_
_entity.id
_entity.type
_entity.pdbx_description
1 polymer ?
#
loop_
_entity_poly.entity_id
_entity_poly.type
_entity_poly.pdbx_seq_one_letter_code
_entity_poly.pdbx_strand_id
1 'polypeptide(L)'
;LRVLDHAAGSDPVGEDMLLGAAAVIRALAGNIALSAGDDFRAAAGSLIQAGGTVTLAVDVGDADQNIGAEVDLQGVIRATSVSITGGSDNDVFSLVGTATRTRVDGAGGDDVFHVGSQATPGSNTGGVLDAFLQRLTIVGGADGHDHLRVDDSGDGGANSGHLSATDITGFGMGEGIVYTGLEQLDLTLGTEADTVAVTSTHADTTTSVHLGDGGDLLTLGASGSGLGAIDGLLYIDGGEGTDRFRAVDADDSANNAGALGTTRLTGLGMGSADQTEINENRGVDYRGFEALDLQLGGGNDMLAITGILQATTVDTGAGNDRIAAGGTGVGDSLSDIAASLRLSGGGQADDRLQLASGVQSFLALGRGADGHGKVTGFGGDVDFTGFSMLEVFLGDSGDTVQVHDTATMTALYLGDGGDQLEIDNNRHVLTAELGKGTDTATIRNAGAEIAVSNLAQDEDGDTLIIDLSATTAQGNGTLGGAGHAGVLSGMTLGAIGFEGIGQLQVKLGSGNDRLAIDHNMDNTTVAVGGGAGDDHFTVLTLGSKITSLTGDTGEDTVTVRIDDAPSVPDQFASLRLGVEELVIDNSLNATAVHWTVTDGAAVEADAGSGRLYVLSAEGAQHIRILGGSADDALDVVSSIGSDVQGQVDGNRVELTAGQVVLVPVTAQTQANFDTAMDFDGLTGGSSTRYWEDGFSLVSNAAIGQDSQVSPAARGAGTGNTFRLFRDADNDGVSDGVFALGAMSLASYTGNAHSVTFSATTANGSSVSQTFTASGTDPATGKPVFQRFVFDPVKFAAVTEVRWTGGTALMDTIELASTTYYGAAGASPVSVETVTLSGSLLFDTSNARIISDNNRNRQLDNYEVVYYGNASTYYYYLNGNYLPLSNPGVRFTATQSGGVTTFQFAGNLNVSGNTYVSAVGSNGLSIQVANDVTISSAAYFNFSATGRTSGAGGGTGGTGGLGGSGGDGGTGGNGGGNSGTTSDGGAGGSGADGFTGYYGKSGKDGAVGGYGGTGTSGDYGRAGSAGGSGVNSGGSGGAGGAYYYNAGSSVSGGTRGAAGDGKGGGAPGDFATGGTGTAGGSGGGDNNSSTRSVYDGGIGNSGSGGNSGRAGLNTGSGESISGGGGGGGGQGGGGGSGGGGGGGGG
;
A
#
# COMPACT_ATOMS: atom_id res chain seq x y z
N LEU A 1 30.97 59.30 -33.84
CA LEU A 1 32.38 59.01 -33.52
C LEU A 1 32.64 57.57 -33.93
N ARG A 2 33.88 57.22 -34.24
CA ARG A 2 34.29 55.83 -34.44
C ARG A 2 35.66 55.63 -33.80
N VAL A 3 35.72 54.75 -32.81
CA VAL A 3 36.92 53.95 -32.52
C VAL A 3 36.69 52.63 -33.29
N LEU A 4 37.74 52.07 -33.88
CA LEU A 4 37.73 50.87 -34.74
C LEU A 4 39.10 50.21 -34.61
N ASP A 5 39.14 48.89 -34.75
CA ASP A 5 40.35 48.05 -34.72
C ASP A 5 41.57 48.63 -35.46
N HIS A 6 42.75 48.38 -34.89
CA HIS A 6 44.05 48.73 -35.45
C HIS A 6 44.73 47.60 -36.26
N ALA A 7 43.97 46.87 -37.06
CA ALA A 7 44.38 45.97 -38.14
C ALA A 7 45.70 45.22 -37.89
N ALA A 8 45.61 44.15 -37.09
CA ALA A 8 46.68 43.22 -36.70
C ALA A 8 47.65 43.73 -35.62
N GLY A 9 47.10 44.05 -34.44
CA GLY A 9 47.80 44.01 -33.15
C GLY A 9 47.27 42.84 -32.29
N SER A 10 48.05 42.33 -31.33
CA SER A 10 47.63 41.26 -30.42
C SER A 10 47.53 41.78 -28.98
N ASP A 11 46.70 42.80 -28.79
CA ASP A 11 46.53 43.51 -27.51
C ASP A 11 45.01 43.63 -27.26
N PRO A 12 44.38 42.68 -26.53
CA PRO A 12 42.92 42.56 -26.40
C PRO A 12 42.36 43.52 -25.32
N VAL A 13 42.81 44.79 -25.36
CA VAL A 13 42.40 45.87 -24.44
C VAL A 13 42.71 47.23 -25.08
N GLY A 14 41.69 48.01 -25.50
CA GLY A 14 41.91 49.44 -25.79
C GLY A 14 41.09 50.12 -26.89
N GLU A 15 40.19 49.40 -27.56
CA GLU A 15 39.37 49.94 -28.66
C GLU A 15 38.04 50.57 -28.18
N ASP A 16 37.96 50.81 -26.87
CA ASP A 16 36.79 51.26 -26.12
C ASP A 16 36.40 52.73 -26.33
N MET A 17 35.10 53.03 -26.16
CA MET A 17 34.58 54.41 -26.16
C MET A 17 34.05 54.82 -24.78
N LEU A 18 34.95 55.41 -23.99
CA LEU A 18 34.67 55.87 -22.62
C LEU A 18 34.16 57.33 -22.56
N LEU A 19 32.93 57.53 -22.05
CA LEU A 19 32.36 58.84 -21.75
C LEU A 19 32.31 59.05 -20.22
N GLY A 20 33.24 59.86 -19.68
CA GLY A 20 33.24 60.22 -18.26
C GLY A 20 32.02 61.05 -17.82
N ALA A 21 31.78 61.13 -16.51
CA ALA A 21 30.59 61.69 -15.83
C ALA A 21 30.18 63.16 -16.14
N ALA A 22 30.90 63.87 -17.00
CA ALA A 22 30.56 65.22 -17.49
C ALA A 22 30.71 65.36 -19.02
N ALA A 23 30.87 64.24 -19.74
CA ALA A 23 30.98 64.21 -21.19
C ALA A 23 29.61 64.50 -21.84
N VAL A 24 29.62 65.30 -22.91
CA VAL A 24 28.40 65.74 -23.59
C VAL A 24 28.58 65.63 -25.11
N ILE A 25 27.86 64.71 -25.75
CA ILE A 25 27.78 64.60 -27.21
C ILE A 25 26.45 65.20 -27.66
N ARG A 26 26.47 66.23 -28.52
CA ARG A 26 25.26 66.99 -28.90
C ARG A 26 25.15 67.22 -30.41
N ALA A 27 24.01 66.84 -30.97
CA ALA A 27 23.61 67.10 -32.36
C ALA A 27 22.13 67.53 -32.41
N LEU A 28 21.82 68.71 -31.85
CA LEU A 28 20.44 69.18 -31.55
C LEU A 28 19.45 69.26 -32.74
N ALA A 29 19.89 69.05 -33.98
CA ALA A 29 19.07 69.06 -35.19
C ALA A 29 19.45 67.91 -36.17
N GLY A 30 20.09 66.85 -35.68
CA GLY A 30 20.53 65.70 -36.49
C GLY A 30 20.77 64.46 -35.66
N ASN A 31 21.32 63.43 -36.29
CA ASN A 31 21.59 62.13 -35.68
C ASN A 31 22.98 62.08 -35.05
N ILE A 32 23.18 61.14 -34.12
CA ILE A 32 24.50 60.76 -33.59
C ILE A 32 24.72 59.28 -33.96
N ALA A 33 25.87 58.96 -34.54
CA ALA A 33 26.32 57.57 -34.72
C ALA A 33 27.64 57.39 -33.96
N LEU A 34 27.72 56.36 -33.13
CA LEU A 34 28.87 55.93 -32.34
C LEU A 34 29.24 54.49 -32.78
N SER A 35 30.53 54.20 -32.80
CA SER A 35 31.09 52.87 -33.03
C SER A 35 32.32 52.76 -32.14
N ALA A 36 32.40 51.72 -31.32
CA ALA A 36 33.63 51.29 -30.67
C ALA A 36 34.14 50.01 -31.36
N GLY A 37 35.43 49.68 -31.23
CA GLY A 37 35.92 48.37 -31.70
C GLY A 37 35.69 47.26 -30.68
N ASP A 38 35.41 47.66 -29.44
CA ASP A 38 35.33 46.90 -28.20
C ASP A 38 34.24 47.62 -27.33
N ASP A 39 34.27 47.47 -26.01
CA ASP A 39 33.62 48.23 -24.93
C ASP A 39 33.00 49.61 -25.27
N PHE A 40 31.79 49.86 -24.74
CA PHE A 40 31.20 51.20 -24.68
C PHE A 40 30.73 51.53 -23.26
N ARG A 41 31.38 52.50 -22.60
CA ARG A 41 31.01 52.90 -21.23
C ARG A 41 30.63 54.38 -21.14
N ALA A 42 29.38 54.66 -20.77
CA ALA A 42 28.87 56.00 -20.55
C ALA A 42 28.55 56.24 -19.07
N ALA A 43 29.52 56.77 -18.32
CA ALA A 43 29.43 56.95 -16.88
C ALA A 43 28.31 57.93 -16.45
N ALA A 44 27.81 57.73 -15.22
CA ALA A 44 26.70 58.48 -14.64
C ALA A 44 26.89 60.01 -14.75
N GLY A 45 25.87 60.71 -15.25
CA GLY A 45 25.91 62.16 -15.50
C GLY A 45 26.42 62.57 -16.89
N SER A 46 26.97 61.66 -17.68
CA SER A 46 27.21 61.89 -19.11
C SER A 46 25.88 62.06 -19.89
N LEU A 47 25.94 62.74 -21.04
CA LEU A 47 24.76 63.09 -21.84
C LEU A 47 25.01 62.96 -23.35
N ILE A 48 24.23 62.09 -24.00
CA ILE A 48 24.14 62.00 -25.46
C ILE A 48 22.80 62.62 -25.88
N GLN A 49 22.81 63.66 -26.70
CA GLN A 49 21.58 64.37 -27.10
C GLN A 49 21.53 64.65 -28.62
N ALA A 50 20.65 63.95 -29.32
CA ALA A 50 20.36 64.12 -30.74
C ALA A 50 19.03 64.87 -30.95
N GLY A 51 18.88 65.50 -32.12
CA GLY A 51 17.59 65.99 -32.63
C GLY A 51 16.86 64.98 -33.52
N GLY A 52 17.59 63.97 -33.99
CA GLY A 52 17.08 62.77 -34.65
C GLY A 52 17.44 61.51 -33.85
N THR A 53 18.01 60.50 -34.50
CA THR A 53 18.33 59.22 -33.87
C THR A 53 19.71 59.21 -33.18
N VAL A 54 19.88 58.28 -32.23
CA VAL A 54 21.19 57.81 -31.77
C VAL A 54 21.37 56.37 -32.25
N THR A 55 22.54 56.07 -32.80
CA THR A 55 22.97 54.70 -33.12
C THR A 55 24.29 54.45 -32.43
N LEU A 56 24.39 53.35 -31.69
CA LEU A 56 25.61 52.80 -31.12
C LEU A 56 25.83 51.40 -31.72
N ALA A 57 27.08 51.07 -32.00
CA ALA A 57 27.52 49.71 -32.22
C ALA A 57 28.82 49.47 -31.44
N VAL A 58 28.96 48.28 -30.86
CA VAL A 58 30.19 47.72 -30.30
C VAL A 58 30.65 46.54 -31.17
N ASP A 59 31.78 45.90 -30.85
CA ASP A 59 32.48 44.94 -31.73
C ASP A 59 32.43 45.35 -33.21
N VAL A 60 32.84 46.58 -33.51
CA VAL A 60 32.84 47.07 -34.90
C VAL A 60 34.16 46.65 -35.56
N GLY A 61 34.42 45.34 -35.56
CA GLY A 61 35.67 44.74 -36.03
C GLY A 61 35.60 43.23 -36.32
N ASP A 62 35.15 42.40 -35.38
CA ASP A 62 35.55 40.97 -35.25
C ASP A 62 37.09 40.84 -35.43
N ALA A 63 37.82 41.42 -34.48
CA ALA A 63 39.29 41.49 -34.51
C ALA A 63 39.95 40.42 -33.63
N ASP A 64 39.34 40.09 -32.50
CA ASP A 64 39.90 39.28 -31.42
C ASP A 64 39.09 38.04 -31.01
N GLN A 65 38.02 37.72 -31.75
CA GLN A 65 37.36 36.39 -31.88
C GLN A 65 37.10 35.61 -30.57
N ASN A 66 35.82 35.40 -30.27
CA ASN A 66 35.29 34.85 -29.02
C ASN A 66 35.48 35.81 -27.82
N ILE A 67 35.43 37.13 -28.06
CA ILE A 67 35.49 38.20 -27.04
C ILE A 67 34.44 39.28 -27.38
N GLY A 68 33.29 39.25 -26.71
CA GLY A 68 32.28 40.32 -26.80
C GLY A 68 32.57 41.49 -25.85
N ALA A 69 31.84 42.59 -26.06
CA ALA A 69 32.04 43.90 -25.46
C ALA A 69 31.06 44.22 -24.31
N GLU A 70 31.50 45.01 -23.31
CA GLU A 70 30.60 45.55 -22.28
C GLU A 70 30.00 46.91 -22.69
N VAL A 71 28.67 46.98 -22.72
CA VAL A 71 27.89 48.20 -23.01
C VAL A 71 27.28 48.76 -21.70
N ASP A 72 28.04 49.58 -20.99
CA ASP A 72 27.67 50.17 -19.70
C ASP A 72 27.01 51.55 -19.86
N LEU A 73 25.67 51.63 -19.77
CA LEU A 73 24.90 52.86 -20.01
C LEU A 73 24.34 53.51 -18.73
N GLN A 74 25.23 53.92 -17.83
CA GLN A 74 24.92 54.79 -16.67
C GLN A 74 24.49 56.22 -17.07
N GLY A 75 24.71 56.63 -18.33
CA GLY A 75 24.52 57.96 -18.87
C GLY A 75 23.15 58.20 -19.51
N VAL A 76 22.74 59.47 -19.65
CA VAL A 76 21.42 59.80 -20.19
C VAL A 76 21.46 59.98 -21.71
N ILE A 77 20.64 59.25 -22.44
CA ILE A 77 20.43 59.44 -23.89
C ILE A 77 19.09 60.13 -24.17
N ARG A 78 19.11 61.21 -24.96
CA ARG A 78 17.93 61.99 -25.38
C ARG A 78 17.89 62.12 -26.90
N ALA A 79 16.97 61.42 -27.54
CA ALA A 79 16.85 61.36 -29.00
C ALA A 79 15.39 61.17 -29.43
N THR A 80 15.14 61.02 -30.72
CA THR A 80 13.85 60.50 -31.24
C THR A 80 13.74 58.99 -31.04
N SER A 81 14.86 58.29 -31.20
CA SER A 81 15.04 56.87 -30.87
C SER A 81 16.53 56.56 -30.65
N VAL A 82 16.80 55.48 -29.92
CA VAL A 82 18.14 54.91 -29.73
C VAL A 82 18.14 53.50 -30.33
N SER A 83 19.21 53.15 -31.05
CA SER A 83 19.52 51.80 -31.49
C SER A 83 20.91 51.45 -30.99
N ILE A 84 21.04 50.30 -30.34
CA ILE A 84 22.29 49.68 -29.89
C ILE A 84 22.36 48.33 -30.61
N THR A 85 23.54 47.95 -31.07
CA THR A 85 23.79 46.68 -31.76
C THR A 85 25.13 46.13 -31.32
N GLY A 86 25.16 44.84 -31.01
CA GLY A 86 26.35 44.07 -30.68
C GLY A 86 27.15 43.58 -31.88
N GLY A 87 27.99 42.59 -31.60
CA GLY A 87 28.91 41.94 -32.52
C GLY A 87 28.41 40.62 -33.12
N SER A 88 29.28 39.62 -33.05
CA SER A 88 28.94 38.19 -33.23
C SER A 88 29.56 37.27 -32.17
N ASP A 89 30.04 37.87 -31.07
CA ASP A 89 30.58 37.25 -29.87
C ASP A 89 29.74 37.69 -28.66
N ASN A 90 29.75 36.91 -27.58
CA ASN A 90 28.89 37.09 -26.39
C ASN A 90 29.03 38.48 -25.72
N ASP A 91 28.09 39.40 -25.98
CA ASP A 91 28.08 40.78 -25.50
C ASP A 91 27.33 40.94 -24.15
N VAL A 92 27.63 42.03 -23.42
CA VAL A 92 26.95 42.36 -22.15
C VAL A 92 26.39 43.78 -22.14
N PHE A 93 25.06 43.91 -22.17
CA PHE A 93 24.34 45.19 -22.22
C PHE A 93 23.77 45.57 -20.85
N SER A 94 24.30 46.64 -20.23
CA SER A 94 23.84 47.16 -18.94
C SER A 94 23.09 48.48 -19.07
N LEU A 95 21.81 48.46 -18.71
CA LEU A 95 20.89 49.58 -18.86
C LEU A 95 20.32 50.00 -17.50
N VAL A 96 20.48 51.28 -17.12
CA VAL A 96 19.90 51.84 -15.88
C VAL A 96 18.67 52.73 -16.09
N GLY A 97 18.11 52.76 -17.31
CA GLY A 97 16.85 53.45 -17.60
C GLY A 97 16.72 53.95 -19.06
N THR A 98 15.49 54.25 -19.46
CA THR A 98 15.12 54.65 -20.84
C THR A 98 14.39 55.99 -20.89
N ALA A 99 15.16 57.08 -20.96
CA ALA A 99 14.61 58.43 -21.22
C ALA A 99 14.17 58.66 -22.69
N THR A 100 14.41 57.68 -23.57
CA THR A 100 14.06 57.65 -24.99
C THR A 100 13.72 56.20 -25.36
N ARG A 101 12.85 55.96 -26.36
CA ARG A 101 12.65 54.61 -26.92
C ARG A 101 13.98 54.03 -27.41
N THR A 102 14.32 52.85 -26.90
CA THR A 102 15.63 52.21 -27.12
C THR A 102 15.42 50.79 -27.63
N ARG A 103 16.11 50.43 -28.72
CA ARG A 103 16.29 49.04 -29.14
C ARG A 103 17.74 48.61 -28.91
N VAL A 104 17.91 47.41 -28.41
CA VAL A 104 19.18 46.66 -28.38
C VAL A 104 19.02 45.45 -29.30
N ASP A 105 20.02 45.20 -30.14
CA ASP A 105 20.36 43.89 -30.72
C ASP A 105 21.60 43.41 -29.99
N GLY A 106 21.61 42.17 -29.52
CA GLY A 106 22.86 41.43 -29.31
C GLY A 106 23.43 40.97 -30.67
N ALA A 107 22.55 40.31 -31.43
CA ALA A 107 22.67 39.82 -32.81
C ALA A 107 23.16 38.37 -32.96
N GLY A 108 24.09 37.90 -32.13
CA GLY A 108 24.53 36.50 -32.12
C GLY A 108 25.77 36.29 -31.26
N GLY A 109 25.83 35.13 -30.60
CA GLY A 109 26.60 34.94 -29.36
C GLY A 109 25.64 34.54 -28.23
N ASP A 110 26.15 34.25 -27.04
CA ASP A 110 25.29 34.08 -25.85
C ASP A 110 25.20 35.43 -25.10
N ASP A 111 24.28 36.31 -25.51
CA ASP A 111 24.26 37.72 -25.08
C ASP A 111 23.51 37.94 -23.75
N VAL A 112 24.00 38.86 -22.91
CA VAL A 112 23.41 39.14 -21.59
C VAL A 112 22.89 40.57 -21.48
N PHE A 113 21.60 40.72 -21.18
CA PHE A 113 20.91 42.01 -21.06
C PHE A 113 20.54 42.28 -19.59
N HIS A 114 21.31 43.14 -18.92
CA HIS A 114 21.04 43.61 -17.56
C HIS A 114 20.17 44.88 -17.57
N VAL A 115 18.96 44.77 -17.01
CA VAL A 115 17.96 45.83 -16.95
C VAL A 115 17.59 46.09 -15.48
N GLY A 116 17.90 47.27 -14.97
CA GLY A 116 17.61 47.69 -13.59
C GLY A 116 18.40 48.95 -13.23
N SER A 117 17.92 49.81 -12.32
CA SER A 117 18.59 51.11 -12.05
C SER A 117 20.01 51.02 -11.46
N GLN A 118 20.47 49.83 -11.07
CA GLN A 118 21.83 49.52 -10.60
C GLN A 118 22.58 48.55 -11.54
N ALA A 119 22.07 48.30 -12.76
CA ALA A 119 22.69 47.41 -13.73
C ALA A 119 24.16 47.77 -14.00
N THR A 120 25.02 46.76 -13.97
CA THR A 120 26.44 46.82 -14.35
C THR A 120 26.83 45.54 -15.09
N PRO A 121 27.92 45.54 -15.88
CA PRO A 121 28.28 44.33 -16.65
C PRO A 121 28.51 43.09 -15.79
N GLY A 122 29.02 43.25 -14.56
CA GLY A 122 29.22 42.16 -13.61
C GLY A 122 28.05 41.84 -12.67
N SER A 123 26.96 42.63 -12.66
CA SER A 123 25.84 42.43 -11.71
C SER A 123 24.60 43.26 -12.04
N ASN A 124 23.41 42.67 -11.85
CA ASN A 124 22.11 43.33 -11.91
C ASN A 124 21.28 42.93 -10.68
N THR A 125 21.51 43.59 -9.53
CA THR A 125 20.79 43.35 -8.28
C THR A 125 20.61 44.65 -7.48
N GLY A 126 19.50 44.77 -6.74
CA GLY A 126 19.15 45.95 -5.94
C GLY A 126 18.77 47.19 -6.75
N GLY A 127 18.43 47.02 -8.03
CA GLY A 127 17.89 48.04 -8.92
C GLY A 127 16.39 48.27 -8.76
N VAL A 128 15.89 49.31 -9.44
CA VAL A 128 14.45 49.58 -9.61
C VAL A 128 14.14 49.95 -11.06
N LEU A 129 12.88 49.78 -11.48
CA LEU A 129 12.43 49.92 -12.85
C LEU A 129 11.73 51.27 -13.20
N ASP A 130 11.48 52.16 -12.23
CA ASP A 130 10.97 53.54 -12.46
C ASP A 130 11.72 54.32 -13.56
N ALA A 131 13.01 54.04 -13.72
CA ALA A 131 13.88 54.72 -14.68
C ALA A 131 13.53 54.39 -16.14
N PHE A 132 12.73 53.34 -16.40
CA PHE A 132 12.36 52.87 -17.74
C PHE A 132 11.10 53.57 -18.27
N LEU A 133 11.21 54.89 -18.43
CA LEU A 133 10.13 55.81 -18.79
C LEU A 133 9.63 55.68 -20.25
N GLN A 134 10.36 54.98 -21.12
CA GLN A 134 10.03 54.78 -22.53
C GLN A 134 10.37 53.36 -22.98
N ARG A 135 9.67 52.86 -24.01
CA ARG A 135 9.77 51.46 -24.43
C ARG A 135 11.22 51.03 -24.68
N LEU A 136 11.61 49.95 -24.01
CA LEU A 136 12.78 49.16 -24.33
C LEU A 136 12.38 48.06 -25.33
N THR A 137 13.27 47.70 -26.24
CA THR A 137 13.11 46.55 -27.12
C THR A 137 14.41 45.77 -27.13
N ILE A 138 14.39 44.57 -26.58
CA ILE A 138 15.50 43.63 -26.57
C ILE A 138 15.31 42.65 -27.73
N VAL A 139 16.40 42.32 -28.39
CA VAL A 139 16.52 41.13 -29.22
C VAL A 139 17.88 40.56 -28.88
N GLY A 140 17.93 39.27 -28.55
CA GLY A 140 19.18 38.51 -28.54
C GLY A 140 19.69 38.37 -29.97
N GLY A 141 19.64 37.17 -30.52
CA GLY A 141 19.99 36.88 -31.90
C GLY A 141 19.04 35.91 -32.60
N ALA A 142 19.66 35.07 -33.43
CA ALA A 142 19.06 33.86 -34.01
C ALA A 142 19.97 32.62 -33.82
N ASP A 143 21.15 32.81 -33.24
CA ASP A 143 22.20 31.81 -33.00
C ASP A 143 22.86 32.20 -31.66
N GLY A 144 22.47 31.55 -30.55
CA GLY A 144 22.90 31.96 -29.20
C GLY A 144 22.21 31.22 -28.04
N HIS A 145 22.55 31.65 -26.82
CA HIS A 145 21.82 31.39 -25.58
C HIS A 145 21.58 32.72 -24.83
N ASP A 146 20.64 33.51 -25.34
CA ASP A 146 20.45 34.90 -24.95
C ASP A 146 19.66 35.05 -23.64
N HIS A 147 20.14 35.92 -22.76
CA HIS A 147 19.65 36.04 -21.38
C HIS A 147 19.25 37.47 -21.02
N LEU A 148 17.95 37.72 -20.91
CA LEU A 148 17.40 38.95 -20.33
C LEU A 148 17.23 38.84 -18.82
N ARG A 149 17.79 39.80 -18.07
CA ARG A 149 17.62 39.92 -16.61
C ARG A 149 16.98 41.25 -16.26
N VAL A 150 15.85 41.19 -15.59
CA VAL A 150 15.05 42.36 -15.18
C VAL A 150 15.02 42.40 -13.64
N ASP A 151 15.56 43.48 -13.08
CA ASP A 151 15.82 43.65 -11.65
C ASP A 151 15.07 44.86 -11.09
N ASP A 152 14.09 44.56 -10.25
CA ASP A 152 13.33 45.50 -9.39
C ASP A 152 13.58 45.22 -7.89
N SER A 153 14.59 44.38 -7.55
CA SER A 153 14.83 43.87 -6.18
C SER A 153 15.33 44.92 -5.18
N GLY A 154 15.53 46.16 -5.63
CA GLY A 154 15.78 47.33 -4.80
C GLY A 154 14.51 48.12 -4.45
N ASP A 155 13.33 47.75 -4.96
CA ASP A 155 12.10 48.49 -4.66
C ASP A 155 11.52 48.10 -3.28
N GLY A 156 11.01 49.12 -2.59
CA GLY A 156 10.31 49.05 -1.32
C GLY A 156 8.90 49.61 -1.46
N GLY A 157 8.25 49.28 -2.58
CA GLY A 157 6.88 49.62 -2.92
C GLY A 157 6.20 48.46 -3.64
N ALA A 158 4.94 48.20 -3.28
CA ALA A 158 4.12 47.18 -3.91
C ALA A 158 3.86 47.53 -5.40
N ASN A 159 4.31 46.65 -6.28
CA ASN A 159 4.21 46.75 -7.72
C ASN A 159 3.07 45.87 -8.28
N SER A 160 2.78 46.09 -9.55
CA SER A 160 1.88 45.22 -10.32
C SER A 160 2.32 45.20 -11.76
N GLY A 161 2.30 44.01 -12.38
CA GLY A 161 2.77 43.87 -13.75
C GLY A 161 2.33 42.59 -14.45
N HIS A 162 2.71 42.51 -15.72
CA HIS A 162 2.23 41.53 -16.68
C HIS A 162 3.38 41.07 -17.57
N LEU A 163 3.54 39.74 -17.68
CA LEU A 163 4.48 39.05 -18.56
C LEU A 163 3.71 38.27 -19.63
N SER A 164 4.12 38.41 -20.88
CA SER A 164 3.70 37.57 -22.00
C SER A 164 4.93 37.04 -22.72
N ALA A 165 4.75 36.11 -23.66
CA ALA A 165 5.82 35.58 -24.51
C ALA A 165 6.64 36.63 -25.30
N THR A 166 6.22 37.92 -25.34
CA THR A 166 6.92 39.01 -26.04
C THR A 166 7.02 40.34 -25.28
N ASP A 167 6.35 40.51 -24.13
CA ASP A 167 6.22 41.81 -23.46
C ASP A 167 6.28 41.69 -21.92
N ILE A 168 6.98 42.64 -21.27
CA ILE A 168 6.96 42.86 -19.82
C ILE A 168 6.47 44.28 -19.56
N THR A 169 5.40 44.44 -18.78
CA THR A 169 4.77 45.75 -18.50
C THR A 169 4.32 45.86 -17.04
N GLY A 170 4.17 47.08 -16.52
CA GLY A 170 4.01 47.32 -15.08
C GLY A 170 5.37 47.55 -14.40
N PHE A 171 5.49 47.17 -13.13
CA PHE A 171 6.75 47.21 -12.36
C PHE A 171 7.47 48.57 -12.45
N GLY A 172 6.84 49.63 -11.94
CA GLY A 172 7.31 51.03 -12.08
C GLY A 172 7.41 51.62 -13.52
N MET A 173 7.45 50.81 -14.59
CA MET A 173 7.85 51.24 -15.93
C MET A 173 6.81 52.10 -16.67
N GLY A 174 7.30 52.94 -17.59
CA GLY A 174 6.45 53.86 -18.37
C GLY A 174 5.77 53.26 -19.61
N GLU A 175 6.49 52.43 -20.39
CA GLU A 175 5.95 51.78 -21.61
C GLU A 175 6.37 50.30 -21.78
N GLY A 176 7.04 49.74 -20.77
CA GLY A 176 7.49 48.33 -20.73
C GLY A 176 8.68 47.97 -21.63
N ILE A 177 8.98 46.68 -21.61
CA ILE A 177 10.00 45.99 -22.40
C ILE A 177 9.28 45.10 -23.42
N VAL A 178 9.71 45.16 -24.68
CA VAL A 178 9.36 44.17 -25.71
C VAL A 178 10.59 43.28 -25.94
N TYR A 179 10.41 41.98 -26.11
CA TYR A 179 11.52 41.05 -26.34
C TYR A 179 11.18 39.95 -27.36
N THR A 180 12.19 39.45 -28.08
CA THR A 180 12.11 38.32 -29.02
C THR A 180 13.49 37.70 -29.19
N GLY A 181 13.59 36.37 -29.32
CA GLY A 181 14.89 35.68 -29.42
C GLY A 181 15.63 35.78 -28.08
N LEU A 182 15.22 34.91 -27.16
CA LEU A 182 15.79 34.75 -25.82
C LEU A 182 15.63 33.29 -25.40
N GLU A 183 16.68 32.67 -24.89
CA GLU A 183 16.64 31.32 -24.33
C GLU A 183 16.41 31.37 -22.81
N GLN A 184 16.75 32.50 -22.15
CA GLN A 184 16.45 32.73 -20.74
C GLN A 184 15.91 34.16 -20.46
N LEU A 185 14.92 34.22 -19.56
CA LEU A 185 14.40 35.45 -18.96
C LEU A 185 14.33 35.30 -17.44
N ASP A 186 15.10 36.07 -16.68
CA ASP A 186 14.96 36.22 -15.23
C ASP A 186 14.24 37.55 -14.89
N LEU A 187 13.16 37.50 -14.10
CA LEU A 187 12.52 38.65 -13.47
C LEU A 187 12.64 38.52 -11.94
N THR A 188 13.17 39.54 -11.26
CA THR A 188 13.29 39.59 -9.79
C THR A 188 12.65 40.85 -9.26
N LEU A 189 11.72 40.70 -8.31
CA LEU A 189 10.96 41.79 -7.70
C LEU A 189 11.39 42.04 -6.24
N GLY A 190 10.59 42.82 -5.50
CA GLY A 190 11.03 43.65 -4.37
C GLY A 190 10.88 43.05 -2.96
N THR A 191 10.37 43.88 -2.04
CA THR A 191 10.25 43.58 -0.59
C THR A 191 8.90 43.99 0.02
N GLU A 192 7.89 44.20 -0.82
CA GLU A 192 6.51 44.59 -0.46
C GLU A 192 5.52 43.84 -1.37
N ALA A 193 4.28 43.65 -0.92
CA ALA A 193 3.34 42.70 -1.53
C ALA A 193 3.02 42.96 -3.02
N ASP A 194 3.52 42.10 -3.90
CA ASP A 194 3.51 42.25 -5.36
C ASP A 194 2.38 41.48 -6.07
N THR A 195 2.08 41.85 -7.32
CA THR A 195 1.07 41.16 -8.15
C THR A 195 1.53 40.98 -9.60
N VAL A 196 1.70 39.72 -10.01
CA VAL A 196 2.18 39.33 -11.34
C VAL A 196 1.09 38.56 -12.09
N ALA A 197 0.79 38.98 -13.32
CA ALA A 197 0.03 38.17 -14.28
C ALA A 197 0.97 37.62 -15.38
N VAL A 198 1.05 36.31 -15.56
CA VAL A 198 1.75 35.70 -16.71
C VAL A 198 0.71 35.06 -17.61
N THR A 199 0.46 35.66 -18.77
CA THR A 199 -0.53 35.14 -19.72
C THR A 199 0.06 34.15 -20.70
N SER A 200 1.36 34.29 -21.01
CA SER A 200 2.05 33.38 -21.94
C SER A 200 3.56 33.40 -21.72
N THR A 201 4.21 32.34 -22.18
CA THR A 201 5.68 32.18 -22.21
C THR A 201 6.08 31.60 -23.56
N HIS A 202 7.23 31.98 -24.12
CA HIS A 202 7.65 31.50 -25.44
C HIS A 202 8.22 30.07 -25.38
N ALA A 203 7.90 29.23 -26.36
CA ALA A 203 8.19 27.79 -26.35
C ALA A 203 9.65 27.40 -26.13
N ASP A 204 10.58 28.24 -26.62
CA ASP A 204 12.03 28.03 -26.54
C ASP A 204 12.70 28.81 -25.38
N THR A 205 11.94 29.63 -24.65
CA THR A 205 12.46 30.51 -23.58
C THR A 205 12.17 29.91 -22.20
N THR A 206 13.22 29.71 -21.41
CA THR A 206 13.09 29.42 -19.98
C THR A 206 12.81 30.72 -19.22
N THR A 207 11.72 30.79 -18.48
CA THR A 207 11.31 32.00 -17.74
C THR A 207 11.42 31.75 -16.24
N SER A 208 12.05 32.67 -15.50
CA SER A 208 12.16 32.67 -14.04
C SER A 208 11.47 33.91 -13.47
N VAL A 209 10.59 33.76 -12.47
CA VAL A 209 10.00 34.89 -11.73
C VAL A 209 10.21 34.68 -10.23
N HIS A 210 10.93 35.61 -9.61
CA HIS A 210 11.15 35.69 -8.17
C HIS A 210 10.36 36.90 -7.61
N LEU A 211 9.46 36.67 -6.66
CA LEU A 211 8.58 37.71 -6.12
C LEU A 211 9.27 38.48 -4.98
N GLY A 212 9.89 37.80 -4.00
CA GLY A 212 10.90 38.40 -3.12
C GLY A 212 10.64 38.17 -1.63
N ASP A 213 10.65 39.24 -0.85
CA ASP A 213 10.05 39.25 0.49
C ASP A 213 8.65 39.89 0.35
N GLY A 214 7.56 39.28 0.82
CA GLY A 214 6.24 39.79 0.41
C GLY A 214 4.99 39.20 1.03
N GLY A 215 3.95 39.13 0.19
CA GLY A 215 2.60 38.66 0.48
C GLY A 215 1.84 38.51 -0.84
N ASP A 216 2.44 37.75 -1.76
CA ASP A 216 2.40 38.06 -3.19
C ASP A 216 1.37 37.23 -3.95
N LEU A 217 0.94 37.75 -5.10
CA LEU A 217 -0.03 37.08 -5.97
C LEU A 217 0.51 36.91 -7.38
N LEU A 218 0.85 35.68 -7.75
CA LEU A 218 1.16 35.30 -9.13
C LEU A 218 -0.01 34.54 -9.74
N THR A 219 -0.54 35.06 -10.85
CA THR A 219 -1.63 34.46 -11.61
C THR A 219 -1.15 34.03 -13.00
N LEU A 220 -1.36 32.75 -13.35
CA LEU A 220 -1.12 32.20 -14.68
C LEU A 220 -2.43 32.04 -15.46
N GLY A 221 -2.38 32.32 -16.77
CA GLY A 221 -3.42 31.98 -17.74
C GLY A 221 -3.79 33.13 -18.68
N ALA A 222 -4.17 32.78 -19.91
CA ALA A 222 -4.66 33.70 -20.93
C ALA A 222 -6.18 33.56 -21.17
N SER A 223 -6.85 34.68 -21.43
CA SER A 223 -8.28 34.67 -21.77
C SER A 223 -8.53 33.93 -23.09
N GLY A 224 -9.31 32.85 -23.04
CA GLY A 224 -9.69 32.03 -24.19
C GLY A 224 -8.71 30.93 -24.62
N SER A 225 -7.63 30.71 -23.86
CA SER A 225 -6.70 29.59 -24.06
C SER A 225 -6.04 29.10 -22.76
N GLY A 226 -6.57 29.53 -21.62
CA GLY A 226 -6.17 29.06 -20.29
C GLY A 226 -4.66 29.05 -20.04
N LEU A 227 -4.19 27.93 -19.48
CA LEU A 227 -2.78 27.62 -19.27
C LEU A 227 -2.09 27.17 -20.56
N GLY A 228 -2.83 26.76 -21.60
CA GLY A 228 -2.34 26.38 -22.92
C GLY A 228 -1.61 27.46 -23.74
N ALA A 229 -1.33 28.62 -23.14
CA ALA A 229 -0.42 29.65 -23.68
C ALA A 229 0.94 29.72 -22.94
N ILE A 230 1.16 28.88 -21.92
CA ILE A 230 2.44 28.70 -21.23
C ILE A 230 3.26 27.64 -22.00
N ASP A 231 3.77 28.01 -23.18
CA ASP A 231 4.49 27.08 -24.08
C ASP A 231 5.93 26.76 -23.61
N GLY A 232 6.52 27.65 -22.81
CA GLY A 232 7.89 27.55 -22.29
C GLY A 232 7.93 26.90 -20.91
N LEU A 233 9.14 26.60 -20.43
CA LEU A 233 9.33 26.14 -19.06
C LEU A 233 9.38 27.36 -18.12
N LEU A 234 8.52 27.34 -17.09
CA LEU A 234 8.34 28.45 -16.16
C LEU A 234 8.75 28.05 -14.74
N TYR A 235 9.69 28.79 -14.15
CA TYR A 235 10.06 28.70 -12.74
C TYR A 235 9.46 29.89 -11.98
N ILE A 236 8.75 29.62 -10.88
CA ILE A 236 8.17 30.65 -10.01
C ILE A 236 8.53 30.44 -8.55
N ASP A 237 8.78 31.54 -7.86
CA ASP A 237 9.32 31.57 -6.50
C ASP A 237 8.71 32.73 -5.73
N GLY A 238 7.83 32.43 -4.75
CA GLY A 238 7.27 33.49 -3.90
C GLY A 238 8.31 34.09 -2.96
N GLY A 239 9.21 33.26 -2.43
CA GLY A 239 10.31 33.70 -1.57
C GLY A 239 9.97 33.59 -0.07
N GLU A 240 9.89 34.72 0.63
CA GLU A 240 9.61 34.81 2.07
C GLU A 240 8.40 35.72 2.36
N GLY A 241 7.21 35.14 2.51
CA GLY A 241 5.99 35.94 2.69
C GLY A 241 4.77 35.16 3.18
N THR A 242 3.64 35.41 2.52
CA THR A 242 2.40 34.60 2.64
C THR A 242 1.75 34.57 1.27
N ASP A 243 2.27 33.70 0.41
CA ASP A 243 2.26 33.93 -1.03
C ASP A 243 1.32 32.97 -1.75
N ARG A 244 0.71 33.44 -2.84
CA ARG A 244 -0.36 32.74 -3.54
C ARG A 244 -0.06 32.58 -5.02
N PHE A 245 0.10 31.33 -5.43
CA PHE A 245 0.09 30.94 -6.84
C PHE A 245 -1.36 30.61 -7.24
N ARG A 246 -1.85 31.24 -8.31
CA ARG A 246 -3.13 30.89 -8.96
C ARG A 246 -2.91 30.50 -10.42
N ALA A 247 -3.38 29.33 -10.81
CA ALA A 247 -3.40 28.85 -12.19
C ALA A 247 -4.85 28.83 -12.72
N VAL A 248 -5.10 29.45 -13.88
CA VAL A 248 -6.46 29.64 -14.43
C VAL A 248 -6.55 29.12 -15.87
N ASP A 249 -7.20 27.98 -16.03
CA ASP A 249 -7.59 27.36 -17.31
C ASP A 249 -9.04 27.68 -17.72
N ALA A 250 -9.77 28.41 -16.86
CA ALA A 250 -11.24 28.60 -16.85
C ALA A 250 -11.93 29.15 -18.12
N ASP A 251 -11.18 29.61 -19.12
CA ASP A 251 -11.70 30.07 -20.42
C ASP A 251 -11.44 29.05 -21.56
N ASP A 252 -10.70 27.96 -21.34
CA ASP A 252 -10.59 26.85 -22.30
C ASP A 252 -11.81 25.91 -22.20
N SER A 253 -12.07 25.16 -23.27
CA SER A 253 -13.16 24.18 -23.41
C SER A 253 -12.77 22.96 -24.25
N ALA A 254 -11.46 22.78 -24.51
CA ALA A 254 -10.89 21.48 -24.80
C ALA A 254 -10.90 20.58 -23.54
N ASN A 255 -10.59 19.29 -23.72
CA ASN A 255 -10.44 18.35 -22.59
C ASN A 255 -8.97 18.29 -22.19
N ASN A 256 -8.67 18.57 -20.93
CA ASN A 256 -7.31 18.86 -20.49
C ASN A 256 -6.80 17.75 -19.55
N ALA A 257 -5.64 17.18 -19.88
CA ALA A 257 -4.94 16.22 -19.01
C ALA A 257 -3.83 16.96 -18.23
N GLY A 258 -3.81 16.83 -16.91
CA GLY A 258 -2.85 17.51 -16.04
C GLY A 258 -2.28 16.61 -14.95
N ALA A 259 -1.10 16.97 -14.45
CA ALA A 259 -0.50 16.39 -13.26
C ALA A 259 0.03 17.47 -12.31
N LEU A 260 -0.37 17.39 -11.05
CA LEU A 260 0.05 18.25 -9.94
C LEU A 260 0.84 17.42 -8.93
N GLY A 261 2.11 17.76 -8.75
CA GLY A 261 2.97 17.30 -7.66
C GLY A 261 3.39 18.44 -6.73
N THR A 262 4.13 18.08 -5.68
CA THR A 262 4.47 18.93 -4.53
C THR A 262 5.17 20.26 -4.85
N THR A 263 5.85 20.36 -5.99
CA THR A 263 6.50 21.59 -6.48
C THR A 263 6.37 21.77 -8.00
N ARG A 264 5.49 21.03 -8.68
CA ARG A 264 5.43 20.97 -10.15
C ARG A 264 4.00 20.78 -10.68
N LEU A 265 3.63 21.53 -11.71
CA LEU A 265 2.35 21.43 -12.43
C LEU A 265 2.63 21.25 -13.93
N THR A 266 2.11 20.19 -14.55
CA THR A 266 2.32 19.87 -15.97
C THR A 266 1.01 19.46 -16.66
N GLY A 267 1.02 19.44 -18.00
CA GLY A 267 -0.19 19.23 -18.80
C GLY A 267 -1.04 20.51 -18.86
N LEU A 268 -2.37 20.38 -18.88
CA LEU A 268 -3.32 21.50 -19.00
C LEU A 268 -2.97 22.41 -20.21
N GLY A 269 -2.74 21.76 -21.36
CA GLY A 269 -2.29 22.40 -22.60
C GLY A 269 -0.87 22.98 -22.61
N MET A 270 -0.18 23.11 -21.46
CA MET A 270 1.11 23.80 -21.36
C MET A 270 2.20 23.11 -22.22
N GLY A 271 2.61 23.76 -23.30
CA GLY A 271 3.65 23.27 -24.20
C GLY A 271 3.28 21.98 -24.95
N SER A 272 1.98 21.76 -25.22
CA SER A 272 1.49 20.70 -26.12
C SER A 272 0.31 21.19 -26.95
N ALA A 273 0.33 20.92 -28.26
CA ALA A 273 -0.81 21.16 -29.14
C ALA A 273 -1.93 20.11 -29.01
N ASP A 274 -1.64 18.97 -28.37
CA ASP A 274 -2.65 18.02 -27.89
C ASP A 274 -2.77 18.19 -26.37
N GLN A 275 -3.85 18.83 -25.92
CA GLN A 275 -4.07 19.14 -24.50
C GLN A 275 -4.37 17.87 -23.65
N THR A 276 -4.50 16.70 -24.28
CA THR A 276 -4.62 15.40 -23.59
C THR A 276 -3.27 14.69 -23.36
N GLU A 277 -2.16 15.20 -23.91
CA GLU A 277 -0.81 14.72 -23.65
C GLU A 277 -0.08 15.59 -22.60
N ILE A 278 0.47 14.96 -21.56
CA ILE A 278 1.27 15.64 -20.53
C ILE A 278 2.73 15.70 -20.97
N ASN A 279 3.20 16.90 -21.36
CA ASN A 279 4.61 17.13 -21.69
C ASN A 279 5.44 17.34 -20.40
N GLU A 280 6.11 16.29 -19.93
CA GLU A 280 6.95 16.33 -18.72
C GLU A 280 8.09 17.37 -18.78
N ASN A 281 8.48 17.86 -19.97
CA ASN A 281 9.54 18.85 -20.18
C ASN A 281 9.00 20.30 -20.29
N ARG A 282 7.75 20.55 -19.91
CA ARG A 282 7.07 21.86 -19.93
C ARG A 282 6.24 22.06 -18.66
N GLY A 283 5.42 23.11 -18.61
CA GLY A 283 4.66 23.50 -17.42
C GLY A 283 5.49 24.32 -16.42
N VAL A 284 5.15 24.19 -15.15
CA VAL A 284 5.56 25.12 -14.08
C VAL A 284 6.23 24.38 -12.94
N ASP A 285 7.45 24.80 -12.57
CA ASP A 285 8.08 24.47 -11.29
C ASP A 285 7.89 25.63 -10.31
N TYR A 286 7.34 25.34 -9.12
CA TYR A 286 6.91 26.35 -8.16
C TYR A 286 7.41 26.06 -6.73
N ARG A 287 7.83 27.11 -6.02
CA ARG A 287 8.28 27.03 -4.62
C ARG A 287 7.99 28.31 -3.84
N GLY A 288 7.98 28.23 -2.50
CA GLY A 288 7.71 29.40 -1.64
C GLY A 288 6.29 29.95 -1.81
N PHE A 289 5.27 29.09 -1.77
CA PHE A 289 3.87 29.51 -1.84
C PHE A 289 3.05 28.75 -0.78
N GLU A 290 2.43 29.48 0.14
CA GLU A 290 1.56 28.97 1.22
C GLU A 290 0.19 28.51 0.70
N ALA A 291 -0.20 28.94 -0.50
CA ALA A 291 -1.44 28.50 -1.14
C ALA A 291 -1.33 28.38 -2.67
N LEU A 292 -1.95 27.33 -3.20
CA LEU A 292 -2.20 27.11 -4.63
C LEU A 292 -3.72 27.14 -4.90
N ASP A 293 -4.15 27.97 -5.85
CA ASP A 293 -5.48 27.87 -6.47
C ASP A 293 -5.32 27.35 -7.90
N LEU A 294 -5.95 26.23 -8.24
CA LEU A 294 -6.06 25.73 -9.60
C LEU A 294 -7.53 25.77 -10.05
N GLN A 295 -7.80 26.38 -11.19
CA GLN A 295 -9.13 26.44 -11.78
C GLN A 295 -9.06 25.86 -13.20
N LEU A 296 -9.72 24.73 -13.44
CA LEU A 296 -9.78 24.03 -14.73
C LEU A 296 -10.86 24.64 -15.65
N GLY A 297 -11.06 24.05 -16.83
CA GLY A 297 -11.80 24.64 -17.94
C GLY A 297 -13.30 24.34 -17.99
N GLY A 298 -13.83 24.31 -19.21
CA GLY A 298 -15.19 23.91 -19.56
C GLY A 298 -15.26 22.68 -20.47
N GLY A 299 -14.23 21.85 -20.48
CA GLY A 299 -14.21 20.52 -21.12
C GLY A 299 -14.12 19.41 -20.08
N ASN A 300 -14.03 18.15 -20.53
CA ASN A 300 -14.00 17.00 -19.61
C ASN A 300 -12.56 16.74 -19.14
N ASP A 301 -12.19 17.31 -17.99
CA ASP A 301 -10.79 17.42 -17.59
C ASP A 301 -10.34 16.27 -16.67
N MET A 302 -9.05 15.91 -16.75
CA MET A 302 -8.44 14.84 -15.95
C MET A 302 -7.17 15.34 -15.26
N LEU A 303 -7.23 15.48 -13.93
CA LEU A 303 -6.09 15.93 -13.12
C LEU A 303 -5.62 14.83 -12.16
N ALA A 304 -4.39 14.39 -12.33
CA ALA A 304 -3.68 13.58 -11.33
C ALA A 304 -3.05 14.50 -10.27
N ILE A 305 -3.17 14.16 -8.99
CA ILE A 305 -2.58 14.89 -7.85
C ILE A 305 -1.72 13.91 -7.05
N THR A 306 -0.41 13.89 -7.32
CA THR A 306 0.52 12.94 -6.70
C THR A 306 1.04 13.40 -5.34
N GLY A 307 0.94 14.69 -5.01
CA GLY A 307 1.27 15.22 -3.69
C GLY A 307 1.15 16.74 -3.60
N ILE A 308 0.95 17.27 -2.39
CA ILE A 308 0.90 18.71 -2.09
C ILE A 308 1.59 19.01 -0.75
N LEU A 309 2.20 20.20 -0.61
CA LEU A 309 2.86 20.65 0.63
C LEU A 309 2.19 21.88 1.27
N GLN A 310 1.41 22.63 0.48
CA GLN A 310 0.67 23.83 0.86
C GLN A 310 -0.84 23.61 0.75
N ALA A 311 -1.64 24.57 1.22
CA ALA A 311 -3.09 24.52 1.07
C ALA A 311 -3.47 24.68 -0.41
N THR A 312 -4.09 23.66 -0.99
CA THR A 312 -4.43 23.63 -2.42
C THR A 312 -5.94 23.63 -2.61
N THR A 313 -6.43 24.53 -3.46
CA THR A 313 -7.81 24.48 -3.98
C THR A 313 -7.81 24.06 -5.44
N VAL A 314 -8.76 23.20 -5.81
CA VAL A 314 -9.04 22.85 -7.21
C VAL A 314 -10.53 23.05 -7.47
N ASP A 315 -10.85 23.86 -8.47
CA ASP A 315 -12.19 24.02 -9.05
C ASP A 315 -12.13 23.40 -10.45
N THR A 316 -12.95 22.37 -10.74
CA THR A 316 -12.94 21.71 -12.06
C THR A 316 -13.68 22.51 -13.13
N GLY A 317 -14.36 23.59 -12.76
CA GLY A 317 -15.10 24.42 -13.70
C GLY A 317 -16.38 23.74 -14.18
N ALA A 318 -16.40 23.25 -15.41
CA ALA A 318 -17.61 22.64 -15.98
C ALA A 318 -17.36 21.61 -17.09
N GLY A 319 -17.07 20.36 -16.72
CA GLY A 319 -17.03 19.23 -17.65
C GLY A 319 -17.85 18.02 -17.21
N ASN A 320 -17.29 16.84 -17.48
CA ASN A 320 -17.55 15.59 -16.78
C ASN A 320 -16.16 15.18 -16.25
N ASP A 321 -15.82 15.66 -15.06
CA ASP A 321 -14.42 15.83 -14.66
C ASP A 321 -13.88 14.69 -13.80
N ARG A 322 -12.57 14.45 -13.82
CA ARG A 322 -11.93 13.38 -13.04
C ARG A 322 -10.69 13.86 -12.31
N ILE A 323 -10.79 13.97 -10.99
CA ILE A 323 -9.65 14.13 -10.09
C ILE A 323 -9.19 12.74 -9.63
N ALA A 324 -7.89 12.47 -9.66
CA ALA A 324 -7.28 11.28 -9.06
C ALA A 324 -6.13 11.70 -8.14
N ALA A 325 -6.28 11.50 -6.82
CA ALA A 325 -5.27 11.90 -5.82
C ALA A 325 -4.61 10.69 -5.14
N GLY A 326 -3.29 10.75 -4.96
CA GLY A 326 -2.46 9.62 -4.52
C GLY A 326 -2.26 8.57 -5.62
N GLY A 327 -2.06 7.31 -5.24
CA GLY A 327 -1.86 6.19 -6.15
C GLY A 327 -1.77 4.85 -5.41
N THR A 328 -1.93 3.73 -6.13
CA THR A 328 -1.76 2.36 -5.60
C THR A 328 -0.47 1.66 -6.08
N GLY A 329 0.44 2.40 -6.73
CA GLY A 329 1.76 1.86 -7.10
C GLY A 329 2.68 1.66 -5.90
N VAL A 330 3.81 0.98 -6.13
CA VAL A 330 4.75 0.59 -5.06
C VAL A 330 5.48 1.82 -4.51
N GLY A 331 4.92 2.40 -3.46
CA GLY A 331 5.40 3.62 -2.80
C GLY A 331 4.46 4.82 -2.94
N ASP A 332 3.40 4.73 -3.75
CA ASP A 332 2.40 5.79 -3.90
C ASP A 332 1.41 5.80 -2.71
N SER A 333 0.97 6.97 -2.27
CA SER A 333 0.08 7.08 -1.10
C SER A 333 -0.73 8.37 -1.05
N LEU A 334 -1.88 8.34 -0.35
CA LEU A 334 -2.53 9.58 0.12
C LEU A 334 -1.69 10.35 1.15
N SER A 335 -0.63 9.76 1.72
CA SER A 335 0.26 10.45 2.68
C SER A 335 1.09 11.57 2.06
N ASP A 336 1.29 11.59 0.73
CA ASP A 336 1.88 12.71 -0.01
C ASP A 336 0.92 13.90 -0.19
N ILE A 337 -0.38 13.73 0.12
CA ILE A 337 -1.32 14.83 0.37
C ILE A 337 -1.07 15.34 1.81
N ALA A 338 0.05 16.04 2.00
CA ALA A 338 0.55 16.44 3.33
C ALA A 338 -0.11 17.71 3.89
N ALA A 339 -1.02 18.33 3.13
CA ALA A 339 -1.72 19.56 3.45
C ALA A 339 -3.21 19.48 3.06
N SER A 340 -3.97 20.55 3.31
CA SER A 340 -5.41 20.57 3.02
C SER A 340 -5.69 20.73 1.53
N LEU A 341 -6.41 19.78 0.95
CA LEU A 341 -6.83 19.75 -0.45
C LEU A 341 -8.35 19.97 -0.55
N ARG A 342 -8.77 21.13 -1.06
CA ARG A 342 -10.19 21.46 -1.23
C ARG A 342 -10.62 21.41 -2.70
N LEU A 343 -11.55 20.52 -3.02
CA LEU A 343 -11.96 20.17 -4.38
C LEU A 343 -13.41 20.58 -4.64
N SER A 344 -13.68 21.22 -5.76
CA SER A 344 -15.04 21.55 -6.22
C SER A 344 -15.23 21.04 -7.64
N GLY A 345 -16.07 20.02 -7.81
CA GLY A 345 -16.57 19.60 -9.12
C GLY A 345 -17.65 20.55 -9.63
N GLY A 346 -17.86 20.61 -10.95
CA GLY A 346 -18.87 21.47 -11.57
C GLY A 346 -20.31 21.16 -11.15
N GLY A 347 -20.60 19.90 -10.80
CA GLY A 347 -21.93 19.42 -10.42
C GLY A 347 -22.61 18.57 -11.49
N GLN A 348 -21.83 18.02 -12.42
CA GLN A 348 -22.31 17.19 -13.52
C GLN A 348 -22.45 15.71 -13.12
N ALA A 349 -23.07 14.93 -14.00
CA ALA A 349 -23.50 13.56 -13.69
C ALA A 349 -22.33 12.58 -13.55
N ASP A 350 -21.20 12.83 -14.22
CA ASP A 350 -20.03 11.94 -14.21
C ASP A 350 -18.78 12.58 -13.57
N ASP A 351 -18.95 13.64 -12.77
CA ASP A 351 -17.84 14.26 -12.01
C ASP A 351 -17.34 13.30 -10.92
N ARG A 352 -16.12 12.77 -11.08
CA ARG A 352 -15.53 11.78 -10.17
C ARG A 352 -14.33 12.31 -9.40
N LEU A 353 -14.34 12.03 -8.10
CA LEU A 353 -13.16 12.09 -7.25
C LEU A 353 -12.67 10.67 -6.97
N GLN A 354 -11.43 10.37 -7.38
CA GLN A 354 -10.74 9.13 -7.05
C GLN A 354 -9.65 9.42 -6.01
N LEU A 355 -9.59 8.62 -4.95
CA LEU A 355 -8.53 8.66 -3.94
C LEU A 355 -7.83 7.30 -3.91
N ALA A 356 -6.50 7.28 -3.86
CA ALA A 356 -5.70 6.07 -4.03
C ALA A 356 -4.51 5.97 -3.06
N SER A 357 -4.32 4.82 -2.40
CA SER A 357 -3.18 4.59 -1.49
C SER A 357 -2.63 3.16 -1.63
N GLY A 358 -1.34 3.00 -1.93
CA GLY A 358 -0.66 1.71 -2.09
C GLY A 358 0.03 1.20 -0.82
N VAL A 359 -0.29 1.77 0.34
CA VAL A 359 0.34 1.50 1.64
C VAL A 359 -0.71 1.44 2.74
N GLN A 360 -0.36 0.80 3.87
CA GLN A 360 -1.28 0.64 5.00
C GLN A 360 -1.92 1.98 5.43
N SER A 361 -3.24 2.04 5.35
CA SER A 361 -4.06 3.25 5.47
C SER A 361 -5.18 3.09 6.50
N PHE A 362 -5.34 4.10 7.36
CA PHE A 362 -6.51 4.26 8.23
C PHE A 362 -7.28 5.49 7.74
N LEU A 363 -8.40 5.29 7.05
CA LEU A 363 -9.19 6.38 6.47
C LEU A 363 -10.52 6.57 7.20
N ALA A 364 -10.91 7.83 7.40
CA ALA A 364 -12.22 8.21 7.90
C ALA A 364 -12.93 9.13 6.89
N LEU A 365 -14.05 8.64 6.35
CA LEU A 365 -14.93 9.27 5.38
C LEU A 365 -16.17 9.81 6.08
N GLY A 366 -16.56 11.03 5.75
CA GLY A 366 -17.76 11.64 6.31
C GLY A 366 -18.20 12.90 5.57
N ARG A 367 -18.99 13.71 6.27
CA ARG A 367 -19.53 14.97 5.75
C ARG A 367 -19.35 16.11 6.75
N GLY A 368 -18.83 17.23 6.27
CA GLY A 368 -18.64 18.47 7.02
C GLY A 368 -19.95 19.14 7.41
N ALA A 369 -19.88 20.08 8.35
CA ALA A 369 -21.04 20.84 8.84
C ALA A 369 -21.63 21.83 7.80
N ASP A 370 -20.86 22.13 6.76
CA ASP A 370 -21.26 22.85 5.54
C ASP A 370 -21.94 21.92 4.50
N GLY A 371 -21.89 20.61 4.70
CA GLY A 371 -22.43 19.59 3.80
C GLY A 371 -21.41 19.02 2.80
N HIS A 372 -20.15 19.48 2.81
CA HIS A 372 -19.08 18.97 1.97
C HIS A 372 -18.68 17.55 2.35
N GLY A 373 -18.28 16.72 1.39
CA GLY A 373 -17.60 15.47 1.67
C GLY A 373 -16.24 15.71 2.30
N LYS A 374 -15.83 14.82 3.22
CA LYS A 374 -14.52 14.91 3.88
C LYS A 374 -13.87 13.54 3.98
N VAL A 375 -12.59 13.48 3.65
CA VAL A 375 -11.74 12.30 3.86
C VAL A 375 -10.51 12.72 4.65
N THR A 376 -10.18 11.93 5.68
CA THR A 376 -9.06 12.16 6.61
C THR A 376 -8.38 10.82 6.93
N GLY A 377 -7.17 10.84 7.48
CA GLY A 377 -6.42 9.62 7.82
C GLY A 377 -4.93 9.64 7.47
N PHE A 378 -4.55 10.59 6.63
CA PHE A 378 -3.19 10.81 6.11
C PHE A 378 -2.63 12.14 6.66
N GLY A 379 -1.55 12.68 6.06
CA GLY A 379 -0.85 13.87 6.57
C GLY A 379 -1.70 15.14 6.59
N GLY A 380 -2.47 15.35 5.52
CA GLY A 380 -3.46 16.41 5.38
C GLY A 380 -4.90 15.90 5.41
N ASP A 381 -5.78 16.58 4.67
CA ASP A 381 -7.19 16.22 4.52
C ASP A 381 -7.75 16.59 3.14
N VAL A 382 -8.78 15.87 2.70
CA VAL A 382 -9.54 16.18 1.49
C VAL A 382 -10.93 16.67 1.87
N ASP A 383 -11.31 17.83 1.35
CA ASP A 383 -12.63 18.48 1.48
C ASP A 383 -13.20 18.61 0.07
N PHE A 384 -14.37 18.03 -0.21
CA PHE A 384 -14.90 17.94 -1.57
C PHE A 384 -16.38 18.27 -1.71
N THR A 385 -16.74 18.89 -2.84
CA THR A 385 -18.13 19.17 -3.24
C THR A 385 -18.30 19.05 -4.75
N GLY A 386 -19.54 19.04 -5.25
CA GLY A 386 -19.86 18.96 -6.68
C GLY A 386 -19.78 17.57 -7.31
N PHE A 387 -18.85 16.71 -6.88
CA PHE A 387 -18.67 15.35 -7.43
C PHE A 387 -19.91 14.45 -7.26
N SER A 388 -20.29 13.74 -8.33
CA SER A 388 -21.38 12.75 -8.31
C SER A 388 -20.96 11.41 -7.71
N MET A 389 -19.65 11.13 -7.71
CA MET A 389 -19.08 9.89 -7.19
C MET A 389 -17.72 10.12 -6.51
N LEU A 390 -17.54 9.49 -5.34
CA LEU A 390 -16.26 9.24 -4.69
C LEU A 390 -15.88 7.76 -4.94
N GLU A 391 -14.69 7.51 -5.45
CA GLU A 391 -14.11 6.17 -5.60
C GLU A 391 -12.83 6.11 -4.75
N VAL A 392 -12.67 5.11 -3.88
CA VAL A 392 -11.48 4.92 -3.06
C VAL A 392 -10.83 3.58 -3.39
N PHE A 393 -9.57 3.62 -3.80
CA PHE A 393 -8.77 2.45 -4.17
C PHE A 393 -7.61 2.28 -3.20
N LEU A 394 -7.57 1.14 -2.52
CA LEU A 394 -6.52 0.78 -1.58
C LEU A 394 -5.65 -0.36 -2.15
N GLY A 395 -4.62 -0.76 -1.42
CA GLY A 395 -3.56 -1.66 -1.91
C GLY A 395 -3.57 -3.03 -1.24
N ASP A 396 -2.54 -3.83 -1.50
CA ASP A 396 -2.35 -5.17 -0.92
C ASP A 396 -1.91 -5.12 0.58
N SER A 397 -2.45 -4.18 1.35
CA SER A 397 -2.12 -3.90 2.77
C SER A 397 -3.38 -3.99 3.62
N GLY A 398 -3.28 -4.55 4.83
CA GLY A 398 -4.41 -4.66 5.77
C GLY A 398 -4.89 -3.30 6.26
N ASP A 399 -5.93 -2.76 5.63
CA ASP A 399 -6.38 -1.38 5.74
C ASP A 399 -7.61 -1.22 6.65
N THR A 400 -7.97 0.03 6.95
CA THR A 400 -9.14 0.34 7.78
C THR A 400 -9.87 1.57 7.24
N VAL A 401 -11.18 1.43 7.02
CA VAL A 401 -12.03 2.48 6.43
C VAL A 401 -13.27 2.70 7.28
N GLN A 402 -13.38 3.86 7.93
CA GLN A 402 -14.56 4.30 8.68
C GLN A 402 -15.44 5.20 7.81
N VAL A 403 -16.77 5.01 7.84
CA VAL A 403 -17.75 5.78 7.06
C VAL A 403 -18.92 6.23 7.95
N HIS A 404 -19.02 7.54 8.20
CA HIS A 404 -20.01 8.08 9.14
C HIS A 404 -21.21 8.81 8.48
N ASP A 405 -21.01 9.44 7.32
CA ASP A 405 -22.09 10.05 6.53
C ASP A 405 -21.61 10.35 5.10
N THR A 406 -22.16 9.70 4.07
CA THR A 406 -21.68 9.85 2.68
C THR A 406 -22.23 11.13 2.03
N ALA A 407 -21.35 12.02 1.56
CA ALA A 407 -21.76 13.27 0.90
C ALA A 407 -22.25 13.09 -0.54
N THR A 408 -21.79 12.05 -1.23
CA THR A 408 -22.20 11.67 -2.60
C THR A 408 -22.16 10.13 -2.72
N MET A 409 -22.45 9.56 -3.90
CA MET A 409 -22.31 8.10 -4.09
C MET A 409 -20.87 7.66 -3.84
N THR A 410 -20.66 6.55 -3.13
CA THR A 410 -19.33 6.14 -2.66
C THR A 410 -19.04 4.70 -3.07
N ALA A 411 -17.94 4.48 -3.78
CA ALA A 411 -17.40 3.16 -4.08
C ALA A 411 -16.06 2.95 -3.36
N LEU A 412 -15.92 1.84 -2.66
CA LEU A 412 -14.71 1.43 -1.96
C LEU A 412 -14.17 0.14 -2.58
N TYR A 413 -12.85 0.07 -2.76
CA TYR A 413 -12.11 -1.08 -3.26
C TYR A 413 -10.93 -1.28 -2.31
N LEU A 414 -10.98 -2.30 -1.43
CA LEU A 414 -10.05 -2.40 -0.29
C LEU A 414 -8.72 -3.09 -0.66
N GLY A 415 -8.74 -4.22 -1.37
CA GLY A 415 -7.56 -4.71 -2.10
C GLY A 415 -7.35 -6.22 -2.07
N ASP A 416 -6.10 -6.65 -1.96
CA ASP A 416 -5.70 -8.03 -1.63
C ASP A 416 -5.22 -8.09 -0.15
N GLY A 417 -5.85 -7.30 0.72
CA GLY A 417 -5.41 -6.98 2.07
C GLY A 417 -5.89 -7.94 3.17
N GLY A 418 -6.42 -7.34 4.23
CA GLY A 418 -6.91 -8.02 5.43
C GLY A 418 -7.68 -7.00 6.26
N ASP A 419 -8.81 -6.58 5.70
CA ASP A 419 -9.28 -5.20 5.79
C ASP A 419 -10.45 -5.02 6.75
N GLN A 420 -10.60 -3.81 7.28
CA GLN A 420 -11.59 -3.48 8.31
C GLN A 420 -12.45 -2.29 7.86
N LEU A 421 -13.63 -2.59 7.33
CA LEU A 421 -14.63 -1.61 6.91
C LEU A 421 -15.65 -1.37 8.04
N GLU A 422 -15.90 -0.12 8.40
CA GLU A 422 -16.78 0.27 9.50
C GLU A 422 -17.76 1.37 9.06
N ILE A 423 -19.00 1.02 8.75
CA ILE A 423 -20.04 1.94 8.28
C ILE A 423 -21.01 2.22 9.43
N ASP A 424 -20.84 3.37 10.09
CA ASP A 424 -21.81 3.86 11.07
C ASP A 424 -23.11 4.30 10.40
N ASN A 425 -23.01 4.99 9.26
CA ASN A 425 -24.16 5.46 8.48
C ASN A 425 -23.76 5.93 7.07
N ASN A 426 -24.58 5.63 6.07
CA ASN A 426 -24.53 6.24 4.73
C ASN A 426 -25.80 7.06 4.44
N ARG A 427 -25.70 8.03 3.53
CA ARG A 427 -26.82 8.88 3.08
C ARG A 427 -27.12 8.72 1.58
N HIS A 428 -26.12 8.34 0.82
CA HIS A 428 -26.20 7.96 -0.59
C HIS A 428 -25.72 6.50 -0.74
N VAL A 429 -26.01 5.89 -1.88
CA VAL A 429 -25.64 4.51 -2.18
C VAL A 429 -24.13 4.31 -1.97
N LEU A 430 -23.79 3.22 -1.27
CA LEU A 430 -22.42 2.81 -1.02
C LEU A 430 -22.19 1.39 -1.55
N THR A 431 -21.12 1.20 -2.31
CA THR A 431 -20.63 -0.13 -2.71
C THR A 431 -19.24 -0.34 -2.13
N ALA A 432 -18.97 -1.53 -1.59
CA ALA A 432 -17.66 -1.92 -1.11
C ALA A 432 -17.26 -3.28 -1.67
N GLU A 433 -16.29 -3.29 -2.57
CA GLU A 433 -15.54 -4.50 -2.90
C GLU A 433 -14.48 -4.68 -1.82
N LEU A 434 -14.54 -5.77 -1.07
CA LEU A 434 -13.52 -6.11 -0.07
C LEU A 434 -12.24 -6.52 -0.83
N GLY A 435 -12.30 -7.70 -1.47
CA GLY A 435 -11.35 -8.10 -2.50
C GLY A 435 -10.86 -9.52 -2.25
N LYS A 436 -9.59 -9.67 -1.84
CA LYS A 436 -9.07 -10.93 -1.28
C LYS A 436 -8.50 -10.67 0.11
N GLY A 437 -8.66 -11.65 0.99
CA GLY A 437 -8.09 -11.60 2.33
C GLY A 437 -8.92 -12.42 3.31
N THR A 438 -8.93 -11.97 4.56
CA THR A 438 -9.96 -12.36 5.52
C THR A 438 -10.54 -11.06 6.08
N ASP A 439 -11.50 -10.52 5.35
CA ASP A 439 -11.95 -9.15 5.56
C ASP A 439 -13.11 -9.08 6.57
N THR A 440 -13.28 -7.91 7.18
CA THR A 440 -14.41 -7.65 8.10
C THR A 440 -15.10 -6.35 7.76
N ALA A 441 -16.38 -6.43 7.39
CA ALA A 441 -17.26 -5.28 7.20
C ALA A 441 -18.26 -5.20 8.36
N THR A 442 -18.27 -4.10 9.10
CA THR A 442 -19.24 -3.82 10.18
C THR A 442 -20.16 -2.68 9.77
N ILE A 443 -21.47 -2.91 9.75
CA ILE A 443 -22.50 -1.92 9.41
C ILE A 443 -23.41 -1.70 10.61
N ARG A 444 -23.52 -0.45 11.10
CA ARG A 444 -24.39 -0.10 12.24
C ARG A 444 -25.69 0.60 11.84
N ASN A 445 -25.72 1.27 10.70
CA ASN A 445 -26.95 1.74 10.06
C ASN A 445 -26.77 1.90 8.54
N ALA A 446 -27.81 1.54 7.79
CA ALA A 446 -27.95 1.89 6.38
C ALA A 446 -29.03 2.96 6.21
N GLY A 447 -28.62 4.22 5.99
CA GLY A 447 -29.51 5.33 5.68
C GLY A 447 -29.87 5.40 4.19
N ALA A 448 -29.04 4.78 3.34
CA ALA A 448 -29.30 4.46 1.94
C ALA A 448 -28.78 3.04 1.64
N GLU A 449 -28.99 2.54 0.42
CA GLU A 449 -28.56 1.19 0.02
C GLU A 449 -27.05 0.99 0.19
N ILE A 450 -26.66 -0.16 0.77
CA ILE A 450 -25.28 -0.63 0.88
C ILE A 450 -25.18 -1.96 0.15
N ALA A 451 -24.13 -2.14 -0.66
CA ALA A 451 -23.71 -3.43 -1.18
C ALA A 451 -22.28 -3.73 -0.73
N VAL A 452 -22.04 -4.93 -0.18
CA VAL A 452 -20.70 -5.42 0.20
C VAL A 452 -20.40 -6.72 -0.54
N SER A 453 -19.32 -6.76 -1.32
CA SER A 453 -19.01 -7.90 -2.17
C SER A 453 -17.55 -8.37 -2.07
N ASN A 454 -17.37 -9.68 -2.15
CA ASN A 454 -16.14 -10.32 -2.60
C ASN A 454 -16.43 -10.96 -3.97
N LEU A 455 -15.87 -10.35 -5.02
CA LEU A 455 -15.93 -10.87 -6.40
C LEU A 455 -14.69 -11.70 -6.79
N ALA A 456 -13.71 -11.86 -5.90
CA ALA A 456 -12.50 -12.65 -6.14
C ALA A 456 -12.73 -14.17 -6.00
N GLN A 457 -13.72 -14.58 -5.19
CA GLN A 457 -14.15 -15.96 -4.99
C GLN A 457 -13.06 -16.91 -4.45
N ASP A 458 -12.34 -16.46 -3.43
CA ASP A 458 -11.57 -17.31 -2.52
C ASP A 458 -12.45 -17.98 -1.44
N GLU A 459 -11.86 -18.89 -0.66
CA GLU A 459 -12.53 -19.60 0.44
C GLU A 459 -12.22 -18.97 1.81
N ASP A 460 -11.60 -17.78 1.83
CA ASP A 460 -10.76 -17.29 2.94
C ASP A 460 -11.50 -16.53 4.06
N GLY A 461 -12.84 -16.48 3.98
CA GLY A 461 -13.69 -16.43 5.18
C GLY A 461 -14.27 -15.09 5.63
N ASP A 462 -14.45 -14.13 4.71
CA ASP A 462 -14.95 -12.77 5.00
C ASP A 462 -16.17 -12.72 5.92
N THR A 463 -16.15 -11.76 6.84
CA THR A 463 -17.18 -11.57 7.87
C THR A 463 -17.93 -10.25 7.70
N LEU A 464 -19.22 -10.32 7.37
CA LEU A 464 -20.14 -9.18 7.43
C LEU A 464 -20.87 -9.16 8.78
N ILE A 465 -20.71 -8.10 9.55
CA ILE A 465 -21.37 -7.86 10.83
C ILE A 465 -22.37 -6.71 10.68
N ILE A 466 -23.66 -7.00 10.72
CA ILE A 466 -24.72 -5.99 10.78
C ILE A 466 -25.08 -5.80 12.27
N ASP A 467 -24.55 -4.74 12.88
CA ASP A 467 -24.62 -4.49 14.32
C ASP A 467 -25.63 -3.39 14.67
N LEU A 468 -26.90 -3.78 14.77
CA LEU A 468 -28.01 -2.90 15.12
C LEU A 468 -28.27 -2.84 16.63
N SER A 469 -27.35 -3.33 17.48
CA SER A 469 -27.51 -3.43 18.94
C SER A 469 -27.71 -2.10 19.67
N ALA A 470 -27.42 -0.97 19.00
CA ALA A 470 -27.72 0.37 19.49
C ALA A 470 -29.17 0.83 19.23
N THR A 471 -29.96 0.08 18.46
CA THR A 471 -31.37 0.39 18.19
C THR A 471 -32.27 -0.02 19.35
N THR A 472 -33.33 0.74 19.63
CA THR A 472 -34.24 0.55 20.79
C THR A 472 -35.71 0.61 20.41
N ALA A 473 -36.00 0.49 19.12
CA ALA A 473 -37.35 0.56 18.55
C ALA A 473 -37.54 -0.62 17.61
N GLN A 474 -38.73 -1.22 17.64
CA GLN A 474 -38.99 -2.48 16.92
C GLN A 474 -38.62 -2.40 15.42
N GLY A 475 -37.67 -3.24 15.02
CA GLY A 475 -37.40 -3.62 13.65
C GLY A 475 -38.46 -4.60 13.09
N ASN A 476 -38.72 -4.50 11.79
CA ASN A 476 -39.49 -5.50 11.05
C ASN A 476 -38.84 -5.68 9.67
N GLY A 477 -38.28 -6.84 9.39
CA GLY A 477 -37.47 -7.05 8.18
C GLY A 477 -37.42 -8.49 7.68
N THR A 478 -36.69 -8.66 6.58
CA THR A 478 -36.42 -9.96 5.94
C THR A 478 -34.94 -10.05 5.60
N LEU A 479 -34.30 -11.14 6.04
CA LEU A 479 -33.04 -11.64 5.51
C LEU A 479 -33.36 -12.68 4.43
N GLY A 480 -33.07 -12.34 3.16
CA GLY A 480 -33.24 -13.24 2.02
C GLY A 480 -31.95 -13.47 1.25
N GLY A 481 -31.91 -14.46 0.36
CA GLY A 481 -30.72 -14.71 -0.46
C GLY A 481 -30.77 -16.03 -1.24
N ALA A 482 -29.83 -16.20 -2.18
CA ALA A 482 -29.66 -17.43 -2.95
C ALA A 482 -28.20 -17.60 -3.41
N GLY A 483 -27.66 -18.81 -3.30
CA GLY A 483 -26.29 -19.14 -3.71
C GLY A 483 -25.24 -18.40 -2.88
N HIS A 484 -24.60 -17.39 -3.48
CA HIS A 484 -23.56 -16.57 -2.84
C HIS A 484 -24.03 -15.16 -2.44
N ALA A 485 -25.26 -14.78 -2.80
CA ALA A 485 -25.78 -13.43 -2.59
C ALA A 485 -26.96 -13.41 -1.61
N GLY A 486 -27.02 -12.37 -0.79
CA GLY A 486 -28.09 -12.13 0.18
C GLY A 486 -28.41 -10.65 0.37
N VAL A 487 -29.49 -10.38 1.10
CA VAL A 487 -29.95 -9.03 1.41
C VAL A 487 -30.71 -9.01 2.74
N LEU A 488 -30.32 -8.09 3.63
CA LEU A 488 -31.15 -7.68 4.76
C LEU A 488 -31.96 -6.46 4.36
N SER A 489 -33.28 -6.52 4.59
CA SER A 489 -34.24 -5.48 4.21
C SER A 489 -35.20 -5.17 5.35
N GLY A 490 -35.68 -3.92 5.44
CA GLY A 490 -36.68 -3.48 6.42
C GLY A 490 -36.16 -3.16 7.84
N MET A 491 -35.04 -3.74 8.25
CA MET A 491 -34.38 -3.41 9.54
C MET A 491 -33.69 -2.04 9.53
N THR A 492 -33.28 -1.57 8.35
CA THR A 492 -32.63 -0.27 8.10
C THR A 492 -33.38 0.49 7.00
N LEU A 493 -33.10 1.79 6.82
CA LEU A 493 -33.80 2.62 5.83
C LEU A 493 -33.38 2.25 4.39
N GLY A 494 -32.09 2.01 4.19
CA GLY A 494 -31.57 1.30 3.02
C GLY A 494 -31.54 -0.20 3.24
N ALA A 495 -31.58 -0.97 2.16
CA ALA A 495 -31.25 -2.39 2.19
C ALA A 495 -29.72 -2.58 2.31
N ILE A 496 -29.31 -3.69 2.92
CA ILE A 496 -27.92 -4.12 2.99
C ILE A 496 -27.82 -5.40 2.14
N GLY A 497 -27.40 -5.26 0.89
CA GLY A 497 -27.07 -6.36 0.00
C GLY A 497 -25.64 -6.85 0.22
N PHE A 498 -25.38 -8.13 -0.04
CA PHE A 498 -24.04 -8.69 0.02
C PHE A 498 -23.85 -9.89 -0.92
N GLU A 499 -22.62 -10.10 -1.40
CA GLU A 499 -22.25 -11.25 -2.24
C GLU A 499 -20.85 -11.77 -1.89
N GLY A 500 -20.65 -13.10 -1.93
CA GLY A 500 -19.36 -13.75 -1.67
C GLY A 500 -19.05 -14.04 -0.19
N ILE A 501 -19.69 -13.32 0.74
CA ILE A 501 -19.43 -13.37 2.19
C ILE A 501 -19.50 -14.80 2.79
N GLY A 502 -18.46 -15.19 3.53
CA GLY A 502 -18.36 -16.49 4.21
C GLY A 502 -19.11 -16.58 5.55
N GLN A 503 -19.13 -15.49 6.33
CA GLN A 503 -19.88 -15.39 7.58
C GLN A 503 -20.70 -14.10 7.66
N LEU A 504 -22.00 -14.24 7.84
CA LEU A 504 -22.91 -13.15 8.22
C LEU A 504 -23.22 -13.24 9.71
N GLN A 505 -23.02 -12.13 10.43
CA GLN A 505 -23.53 -11.91 11.78
C GLN A 505 -24.53 -10.75 11.75
N VAL A 506 -25.72 -10.94 12.34
CA VAL A 506 -26.70 -9.88 12.55
C VAL A 506 -26.98 -9.79 14.05
N LYS A 507 -26.86 -8.59 14.62
CA LYS A 507 -27.21 -8.31 16.01
C LYS A 507 -28.36 -7.32 15.99
N LEU A 508 -29.53 -7.74 16.48
CA LEU A 508 -30.72 -6.91 16.58
C LEU A 508 -30.67 -6.07 17.88
N GLY A 509 -31.73 -5.32 18.17
CA GLY A 509 -31.69 -4.18 19.09
C GLY A 509 -32.04 -4.50 20.55
N SER A 510 -32.61 -3.49 21.21
CA SER A 510 -33.38 -3.63 22.44
C SER A 510 -34.90 -3.45 22.20
N GLY A 511 -35.37 -3.88 21.02
CA GLY A 511 -36.78 -3.86 20.62
C GLY A 511 -37.33 -5.27 20.50
N ASN A 512 -38.66 -5.43 20.52
CA ASN A 512 -39.33 -6.70 20.20
C ASN A 512 -39.30 -6.93 18.67
N ASP A 513 -38.15 -7.26 18.12
CA ASP A 513 -37.86 -7.24 16.69
C ASP A 513 -38.47 -8.43 15.94
N ARG A 514 -38.68 -8.26 14.63
CA ARG A 514 -39.30 -9.26 13.75
C ARG A 514 -38.47 -9.48 12.49
N LEU A 515 -37.88 -10.66 12.34
CA LEU A 515 -37.05 -11.00 11.19
C LEU A 515 -37.56 -12.27 10.49
N ALA A 516 -38.00 -12.13 9.25
CA ALA A 516 -38.19 -13.28 8.37
C ALA A 516 -36.84 -13.78 7.84
N ILE A 517 -36.64 -15.09 7.85
CA ILE A 517 -35.46 -15.78 7.34
C ILE A 517 -35.91 -16.61 6.13
N ASP A 518 -35.54 -16.17 4.92
CA ASP A 518 -36.00 -16.74 3.66
C ASP A 518 -34.87 -16.77 2.62
N HIS A 519 -33.86 -17.59 2.89
CA HIS A 519 -32.64 -17.66 2.09
C HIS A 519 -32.24 -19.10 1.74
N ASN A 520 -31.74 -19.30 0.52
CA ASN A 520 -31.04 -20.52 0.09
C ASN A 520 -29.57 -20.17 -0.21
N MET A 521 -28.84 -19.66 0.79
CA MET A 521 -27.42 -19.33 0.64
C MET A 521 -26.55 -20.55 0.95
N ASP A 522 -25.68 -20.93 0.02
CA ASP A 522 -24.96 -22.21 0.04
C ASP A 522 -23.48 -22.07 0.41
N ASN A 523 -22.95 -20.84 0.54
CA ASN A 523 -21.60 -20.64 1.09
C ASN A 523 -21.56 -19.83 2.40
N THR A 524 -22.46 -18.87 2.60
CA THR A 524 -22.53 -18.02 3.80
C THR A 524 -23.08 -18.76 5.02
N THR A 525 -22.32 -18.80 6.12
CA THR A 525 -22.85 -19.15 7.44
C THR A 525 -23.57 -17.95 8.06
N VAL A 526 -24.70 -18.16 8.72
CA VAL A 526 -25.54 -17.08 9.25
C VAL A 526 -25.70 -17.20 10.77
N ALA A 527 -25.46 -16.12 11.49
CA ALA A 527 -25.79 -15.98 12.90
C ALA A 527 -26.67 -14.74 13.12
N VAL A 528 -27.78 -14.89 13.84
CA VAL A 528 -28.63 -13.77 14.27
C VAL A 528 -28.85 -13.85 15.78
N GLY A 529 -28.54 -12.77 16.48
CA GLY A 529 -28.94 -12.55 17.87
C GLY A 529 -30.05 -11.49 17.96
N GLY A 530 -31.09 -11.76 18.74
CA GLY A 530 -32.19 -10.85 19.04
C GLY A 530 -31.76 -9.68 19.92
N GLY A 531 -31.23 -10.00 21.10
CA GLY A 531 -30.60 -9.03 22.00
C GLY A 531 -31.41 -8.84 23.27
N ALA A 532 -32.39 -7.92 23.26
CA ALA A 532 -33.20 -7.64 24.45
C ALA A 532 -34.62 -7.15 24.13
N GLY A 533 -35.62 -7.90 24.59
CA GLY A 533 -37.02 -7.74 24.20
C GLY A 533 -37.57 -9.09 23.76
N ASP A 534 -38.88 -9.23 23.60
CA ASP A 534 -39.47 -10.50 23.16
C ASP A 534 -39.45 -10.56 21.63
N ASP A 535 -38.43 -11.21 21.07
CA ASP A 535 -38.10 -11.26 19.64
C ASP A 535 -38.81 -12.39 18.90
N HIS A 536 -39.02 -12.21 17.58
CA HIS A 536 -39.74 -13.18 16.76
C HIS A 536 -39.12 -13.40 15.37
N PHE A 537 -38.51 -14.56 15.18
CA PHE A 537 -37.97 -15.01 13.91
C PHE A 537 -39.00 -15.86 13.15
N THR A 538 -39.12 -15.68 11.84
CA THR A 538 -39.99 -16.53 10.98
C THR A 538 -39.18 -17.17 9.86
N VAL A 539 -38.86 -18.46 10.00
CA VAL A 539 -38.06 -19.23 9.03
C VAL A 539 -38.95 -19.84 7.96
N LEU A 540 -38.65 -19.54 6.70
CA LEU A 540 -39.38 -19.99 5.51
C LEU A 540 -38.52 -20.92 4.65
N THR A 541 -37.28 -20.52 4.37
CA THR A 541 -36.28 -21.30 3.66
C THR A 541 -34.90 -21.10 4.29
N LEU A 542 -34.07 -22.15 4.25
CA LEU A 542 -32.67 -22.14 4.68
C LEU A 542 -31.78 -22.77 3.60
N GLY A 543 -30.54 -22.30 3.52
CA GLY A 543 -29.50 -22.92 2.68
C GLY A 543 -28.77 -24.07 3.37
N SER A 544 -27.80 -24.64 2.66
CA SER A 544 -27.02 -25.79 3.13
C SER A 544 -26.01 -25.49 4.24
N LYS A 545 -25.67 -24.22 4.48
CA LYS A 545 -24.78 -23.76 5.57
C LYS A 545 -25.56 -23.47 6.87
N ILE A 546 -24.88 -23.57 8.01
CA ILE A 546 -25.49 -23.39 9.34
C ILE A 546 -26.11 -21.99 9.47
N THR A 547 -27.33 -21.96 10.01
CA THR A 547 -28.04 -20.74 10.41
C THR A 547 -28.40 -20.84 11.89
N SER A 548 -27.79 -20.01 12.74
CA SER A 548 -28.06 -19.98 14.19
C SER A 548 -28.88 -18.76 14.59
N LEU A 549 -29.98 -18.97 15.32
CA LEU A 549 -30.85 -17.92 15.84
C LEU A 549 -30.85 -17.97 17.38
N THR A 550 -30.44 -16.87 18.02
CA THR A 550 -30.50 -16.69 19.49
C THR A 550 -31.39 -15.51 19.85
N GLY A 551 -32.14 -15.61 20.95
CA GLY A 551 -32.94 -14.49 21.48
C GLY A 551 -32.16 -13.60 22.45
N ASP A 552 -31.26 -14.22 23.21
CA ASP A 552 -30.41 -13.63 24.26
C ASP A 552 -31.17 -13.17 25.52
N THR A 553 -32.05 -12.16 25.48
CA THR A 553 -32.80 -11.71 26.68
C THR A 553 -34.24 -11.25 26.45
N GLY A 554 -35.15 -12.20 26.19
CA GLY A 554 -36.60 -11.98 26.16
C GLY A 554 -37.43 -13.20 26.56
N GLU A 555 -38.62 -13.29 25.97
CA GLU A 555 -39.40 -14.52 25.81
C GLU A 555 -39.42 -14.83 24.30
N ASP A 556 -38.30 -15.36 23.79
CA ASP A 556 -37.99 -15.28 22.36
C ASP A 556 -38.55 -16.45 21.55
N THR A 557 -39.01 -16.16 20.33
CA THR A 557 -39.79 -17.09 19.51
C THR A 557 -39.17 -17.34 18.13
N VAL A 558 -38.99 -18.61 17.76
CA VAL A 558 -38.70 -19.01 16.37
C VAL A 558 -39.90 -19.75 15.80
N THR A 559 -40.50 -19.22 14.73
CA THR A 559 -41.55 -19.90 13.96
C THR A 559 -40.97 -20.47 12.67
N VAL A 560 -40.92 -21.79 12.53
CA VAL A 560 -40.62 -22.47 11.26
C VAL A 560 -41.94 -22.75 10.54
N ARG A 561 -42.15 -22.15 9.36
CA ARG A 561 -43.42 -22.26 8.62
C ARG A 561 -43.37 -23.31 7.52
N ILE A 562 -44.36 -24.19 7.49
CA ILE A 562 -44.45 -25.35 6.61
C ILE A 562 -45.83 -25.33 5.94
N ASP A 563 -45.93 -24.59 4.84
CA ASP A 563 -47.21 -24.33 4.14
C ASP A 563 -47.71 -25.53 3.30
N ASP A 564 -46.79 -26.44 2.93
CA ASP A 564 -47.02 -27.61 2.05
C ASP A 564 -46.56 -28.91 2.74
N ALA A 565 -46.92 -30.06 2.17
CA ALA A 565 -46.56 -31.37 2.73
C ALA A 565 -45.02 -31.57 2.85
N PRO A 566 -44.49 -31.91 4.05
CA PRO A 566 -43.08 -32.27 4.24
C PRO A 566 -42.64 -33.37 3.26
N SER A 567 -41.77 -32.98 2.34
CA SER A 567 -41.40 -33.80 1.16
C SER A 567 -39.92 -33.71 0.78
N VAL A 568 -39.17 -32.84 1.47
CA VAL A 568 -37.71 -32.69 1.37
C VAL A 568 -37.12 -33.18 2.70
N PRO A 569 -36.24 -34.21 2.71
CA PRO A 569 -35.51 -34.57 3.91
C PRO A 569 -34.59 -33.42 4.34
N ASP A 570 -34.39 -33.25 5.65
CA ASP A 570 -33.40 -32.33 6.21
C ASP A 570 -33.67 -30.84 5.91
N GLN A 571 -34.90 -30.48 5.52
CA GLN A 571 -35.32 -29.15 5.02
C GLN A 571 -34.86 -27.97 5.87
N PHE A 572 -34.80 -28.11 7.20
CA PHE A 572 -34.32 -27.08 8.13
C PHE A 572 -33.21 -27.64 9.05
N ALA A 573 -32.49 -28.68 8.63
CA ALA A 573 -31.44 -29.34 9.43
C ALA A 573 -30.19 -28.47 9.66
N SER A 574 -30.02 -27.38 8.90
CA SER A 574 -29.00 -26.35 9.10
C SER A 574 -29.32 -25.37 10.23
N LEU A 575 -30.56 -25.34 10.75
CA LEU A 575 -31.01 -24.46 11.83
C LEU A 575 -30.39 -24.83 13.18
N ARG A 576 -29.96 -23.83 13.95
CA ARG A 576 -29.56 -23.96 15.37
C ARG A 576 -30.27 -22.89 16.20
N LEU A 577 -30.61 -23.21 17.45
CA LEU A 577 -31.51 -22.42 18.27
C LEU A 577 -30.87 -22.04 19.62
N GLY A 578 -31.35 -20.94 20.20
CA GLY A 578 -31.10 -20.50 21.57
C GLY A 578 -32.19 -19.53 22.01
N VAL A 579 -33.40 -20.05 22.21
CA VAL A 579 -34.66 -19.30 22.38
C VAL A 579 -35.66 -20.02 23.29
N GLU A 580 -36.71 -19.34 23.73
CA GLU A 580 -37.72 -19.87 24.64
C GLU A 580 -38.76 -20.74 23.90
N GLU A 581 -39.45 -20.21 22.87
CA GLU A 581 -40.50 -20.94 22.12
C GLU A 581 -40.06 -21.29 20.69
N LEU A 582 -40.02 -22.59 20.36
CA LEU A 582 -40.01 -23.07 18.98
C LEU A 582 -41.44 -23.43 18.54
N VAL A 583 -41.95 -22.70 17.55
CA VAL A 583 -43.22 -22.98 16.88
C VAL A 583 -42.97 -23.61 15.52
N ILE A 584 -43.55 -24.78 15.28
CA ILE A 584 -43.63 -25.40 13.95
C ILE A 584 -45.04 -25.16 13.43
N ASP A 585 -45.18 -24.27 12.45
CA ASP A 585 -46.48 -23.88 11.89
C ASP A 585 -46.77 -24.64 10.60
N ASN A 586 -47.51 -25.75 10.73
CA ASN A 586 -48.05 -26.55 9.62
C ASN A 586 -49.53 -26.16 9.32
N SER A 587 -50.05 -25.06 9.88
CA SER A 587 -51.49 -24.79 9.93
C SER A 587 -52.16 -24.52 8.57
N LEU A 588 -51.37 -24.12 7.55
CA LEU A 588 -51.85 -23.93 6.19
C LEU A 588 -51.83 -25.21 5.34
N ASN A 589 -51.16 -26.27 5.79
CA ASN A 589 -51.06 -27.53 5.07
C ASN A 589 -52.43 -28.25 4.98
N ALA A 590 -52.68 -28.87 3.82
CA ALA A 590 -53.90 -29.62 3.51
C ALA A 590 -53.71 -31.15 3.52
N THR A 591 -52.50 -31.63 3.80
CA THR A 591 -52.13 -33.04 3.89
C THR A 591 -52.02 -33.44 5.37
N ALA A 592 -52.50 -34.63 5.72
CA ALA A 592 -52.33 -35.16 7.08
C ALA A 592 -50.84 -35.53 7.29
N VAL A 593 -50.25 -35.01 8.36
CA VAL A 593 -48.86 -35.27 8.74
C VAL A 593 -48.83 -35.98 10.10
N HIS A 594 -48.09 -37.09 10.17
CA HIS A 594 -47.72 -37.71 11.45
C HIS A 594 -46.37 -37.15 11.90
N TRP A 595 -46.40 -36.23 12.84
CA TRP A 595 -45.24 -35.67 13.50
C TRP A 595 -44.67 -36.65 14.53
N THR A 596 -43.35 -36.67 14.70
CA THR A 596 -42.71 -37.27 15.87
C THR A 596 -41.69 -36.31 16.47
N VAL A 597 -41.77 -36.08 17.78
CA VAL A 597 -40.71 -35.41 18.55
C VAL A 597 -39.99 -36.48 19.36
N THR A 598 -38.69 -36.66 19.08
CA THR A 598 -37.84 -37.64 19.76
C THR A 598 -36.89 -36.93 20.73
N ASP A 599 -36.93 -37.34 22.00
CA ASP A 599 -36.13 -36.84 23.14
C ASP A 599 -36.18 -35.32 23.38
N GLY A 600 -37.16 -34.62 22.80
CA GLY A 600 -37.23 -33.15 22.80
C GLY A 600 -36.18 -32.47 21.90
N ALA A 601 -35.41 -33.26 21.14
CA ALA A 601 -34.26 -32.79 20.36
C ALA A 601 -34.49 -32.91 18.84
N ALA A 602 -35.05 -34.03 18.37
CA ALA A 602 -35.27 -34.27 16.93
C ALA A 602 -36.76 -34.14 16.56
N VAL A 603 -37.05 -33.42 15.47
CA VAL A 603 -38.40 -33.30 14.91
C VAL A 603 -38.46 -33.96 13.54
N GLU A 604 -39.40 -34.89 13.39
CA GLU A 604 -39.59 -35.72 12.20
C GLU A 604 -41.06 -35.68 11.75
N ALA A 605 -41.31 -35.94 10.46
CA ALA A 605 -42.64 -35.91 9.84
C ALA A 605 -42.83 -37.06 8.84
N ASP A 606 -44.02 -37.68 8.82
CA ASP A 606 -44.45 -38.60 7.75
C ASP A 606 -45.78 -38.11 7.15
N ALA A 607 -45.72 -37.66 5.88
CA ALA A 607 -46.89 -37.23 5.10
C ALA A 607 -47.46 -38.36 4.21
N GLY A 608 -47.16 -39.63 4.53
CA GLY A 608 -47.54 -40.82 3.76
C GLY A 608 -46.46 -41.32 2.79
N SER A 609 -45.29 -40.68 2.78
CA SER A 609 -44.09 -41.07 2.00
C SER A 609 -43.07 -41.87 2.81
N GLY A 610 -43.25 -41.98 4.12
CA GLY A 610 -42.22 -42.42 5.07
C GLY A 610 -41.66 -41.25 5.87
N ARG A 611 -41.25 -41.52 7.10
CA ARG A 611 -40.68 -40.59 8.09
C ARG A 611 -39.41 -39.90 7.57
N LEU A 612 -39.43 -38.57 7.60
CA LEU A 612 -38.35 -37.65 7.23
C LEU A 612 -37.92 -36.83 8.46
N TYR A 613 -36.63 -36.53 8.56
CA TYR A 613 -36.12 -35.54 9.51
C TYR A 613 -36.40 -34.12 8.99
N VAL A 614 -36.79 -33.21 9.88
CA VAL A 614 -37.16 -31.82 9.53
C VAL A 614 -36.16 -30.82 10.13
N LEU A 615 -35.94 -30.87 11.45
CA LEU A 615 -35.06 -29.96 12.19
C LEU A 615 -34.59 -30.53 13.53
N SER A 616 -33.57 -29.89 14.10
CA SER A 616 -33.24 -30.01 15.53
C SER A 616 -33.98 -28.91 16.31
N ALA A 617 -34.58 -29.29 17.42
CA ALA A 617 -35.16 -28.40 18.42
C ALA A 617 -34.20 -28.14 19.60
N GLU A 618 -32.98 -28.70 19.57
CA GLU A 618 -31.96 -28.45 20.60
C GLU A 618 -31.66 -26.94 20.71
N GLY A 619 -31.78 -26.41 21.93
CA GLY A 619 -31.65 -24.97 22.20
C GLY A 619 -32.98 -24.21 22.29
N ALA A 620 -34.12 -24.86 22.03
CA ALA A 620 -35.44 -24.34 22.42
C ALA A 620 -35.86 -24.85 23.81
N GLN A 621 -36.52 -24.02 24.63
CA GLN A 621 -37.06 -24.44 25.94
C GLN A 621 -38.44 -25.11 25.83
N HIS A 622 -39.27 -24.61 24.92
CA HIS A 622 -40.64 -25.07 24.66
C HIS A 622 -40.81 -25.42 23.17
N ILE A 623 -41.48 -26.55 22.90
CA ILE A 623 -41.81 -26.99 21.54
C ILE A 623 -43.32 -27.02 21.36
N ARG A 624 -43.79 -26.39 20.29
CA ARG A 624 -45.20 -26.26 19.93
C ARG A 624 -45.40 -26.54 18.45
N ILE A 625 -46.32 -27.46 18.14
CA ILE A 625 -46.65 -27.82 16.76
C ILE A 625 -48.10 -27.40 16.49
N LEU A 626 -48.30 -26.63 15.42
CA LEU A 626 -49.63 -26.24 14.94
C LEU A 626 -50.01 -27.16 13.79
N GLY A 627 -50.91 -28.12 14.05
CA GLY A 627 -51.39 -29.06 13.04
C GLY A 627 -52.17 -28.37 11.92
N GLY A 628 -52.16 -29.01 10.74
CA GLY A 628 -52.79 -28.52 9.51
C GLY A 628 -54.31 -28.65 9.50
N SER A 629 -54.89 -28.56 8.30
CA SER A 629 -56.33 -28.64 8.07
C SER A 629 -56.88 -30.07 7.89
N ALA A 630 -56.02 -31.08 8.06
CA ALA A 630 -56.34 -32.50 7.99
C ALA A 630 -56.20 -33.20 9.36
N ASP A 631 -56.47 -34.51 9.42
CA ASP A 631 -56.32 -35.33 10.63
C ASP A 631 -54.82 -35.62 10.93
N ASP A 632 -54.08 -34.61 11.40
CA ASP A 632 -52.69 -34.73 11.85
C ASP A 632 -52.55 -35.61 13.11
N ALA A 633 -51.35 -36.18 13.31
CA ALA A 633 -50.98 -36.95 14.49
C ALA A 633 -49.63 -36.50 15.05
N LEU A 634 -49.38 -36.73 16.35
CA LEU A 634 -48.12 -36.41 17.02
C LEU A 634 -47.74 -37.52 18.00
N ASP A 635 -46.61 -38.18 17.72
CA ASP A 635 -45.94 -39.08 18.67
C ASP A 635 -44.87 -38.29 19.46
N VAL A 636 -44.82 -38.50 20.77
CA VAL A 636 -43.74 -37.98 21.63
C VAL A 636 -42.98 -39.18 22.17
N VAL A 637 -41.71 -39.30 21.77
CA VAL A 637 -40.88 -40.48 22.02
C VAL A 637 -39.72 -40.08 22.90
N SER A 638 -39.65 -40.66 24.10
CA SER A 638 -38.49 -40.53 25.00
C SER A 638 -37.71 -41.85 24.99
N SER A 639 -36.49 -41.83 24.46
CA SER A 639 -35.50 -42.91 24.60
C SER A 639 -34.75 -42.81 25.94
N ILE A 640 -34.61 -41.58 26.47
CA ILE A 640 -34.12 -41.32 27.83
C ILE A 640 -35.26 -41.36 28.88
N GLY A 641 -34.90 -41.59 30.15
CA GLY A 641 -35.85 -41.90 31.24
C GLY A 641 -36.50 -40.70 31.95
N SER A 642 -36.63 -39.55 31.29
CA SER A 642 -37.18 -38.30 31.86
C SER A 642 -38.66 -38.07 31.51
N ASP A 643 -39.40 -37.46 32.44
CA ASP A 643 -40.82 -37.08 32.23
C ASP A 643 -40.93 -35.86 31.30
N VAL A 644 -41.51 -36.03 30.11
CA VAL A 644 -41.95 -34.93 29.22
C VAL A 644 -43.38 -34.53 29.59
N GLN A 645 -43.61 -33.25 29.93
CA GLN A 645 -44.96 -32.77 30.23
C GLN A 645 -45.64 -32.22 28.97
N GLY A 646 -46.55 -33.01 28.39
CA GLY A 646 -47.38 -32.60 27.25
C GLY A 646 -48.77 -32.12 27.69
N GLN A 647 -49.15 -30.92 27.25
CA GLN A 647 -50.52 -30.39 27.34
C GLN A 647 -51.19 -30.42 25.96
N VAL A 648 -52.44 -30.86 25.91
CA VAL A 648 -53.26 -30.93 24.69
C VAL A 648 -54.55 -30.14 24.89
N ASP A 649 -54.82 -29.17 24.01
CA ASP A 649 -56.02 -28.34 24.03
C ASP A 649 -56.57 -28.11 22.61
N GLY A 650 -57.52 -28.95 22.18
CA GLY A 650 -58.00 -28.97 20.80
C GLY A 650 -56.90 -29.37 19.82
N ASN A 651 -56.61 -28.51 18.84
CA ASN A 651 -55.53 -28.70 17.86
C ASN A 651 -54.15 -28.21 18.36
N ARG A 652 -54.04 -27.71 19.60
CA ARG A 652 -52.77 -27.31 20.23
C ARG A 652 -52.18 -28.51 20.98
N VAL A 653 -50.95 -28.88 20.65
CA VAL A 653 -50.09 -29.68 21.54
C VAL A 653 -48.85 -28.85 21.88
N GLU A 654 -48.51 -28.88 23.16
CA GLU A 654 -47.47 -28.06 23.76
C GLU A 654 -46.65 -28.94 24.71
N LEU A 655 -45.34 -28.99 24.48
CA LEU A 655 -44.42 -29.86 25.21
C LEU A 655 -43.48 -29.00 26.04
N THR A 656 -43.54 -29.17 27.37
CA THR A 656 -42.60 -28.56 28.31
C THR A 656 -41.56 -29.61 28.69
N ALA A 657 -40.31 -29.40 28.24
CA ALA A 657 -39.16 -30.24 28.56
C ALA A 657 -38.18 -29.43 29.42
N GLY A 658 -38.33 -29.47 30.75
CA GLY A 658 -37.52 -28.64 31.64
C GLY A 658 -37.30 -29.22 33.03
N GLN A 659 -36.03 -29.37 33.42
CA GLN A 659 -35.62 -29.41 34.83
C GLN A 659 -35.24 -28.00 35.30
N VAL A 660 -36.01 -27.44 36.23
CA VAL A 660 -35.63 -26.22 36.95
C VAL A 660 -34.82 -26.58 38.19
N VAL A 661 -33.53 -26.27 38.19
CA VAL A 661 -32.65 -26.34 39.38
C VAL A 661 -32.22 -24.92 39.77
N LEU A 662 -32.96 -24.30 40.71
CA LEU A 662 -32.61 -22.98 41.24
C LEU A 662 -31.65 -23.08 42.43
N VAL A 663 -30.36 -22.90 42.15
CA VAL A 663 -29.30 -22.54 43.13
C VAL A 663 -28.48 -21.40 42.50
N PRO A 664 -28.16 -20.30 43.20
CA PRO A 664 -27.95 -19.01 42.55
C PRO A 664 -26.54 -18.77 41.95
N VAL A 665 -26.50 -18.18 40.75
CA VAL A 665 -25.42 -17.34 40.16
C VAL A 665 -24.07 -18.09 39.96
N THR A 666 -23.61 -18.40 38.75
CA THR A 666 -23.40 -17.51 37.58
C THR A 666 -23.16 -18.34 36.29
N ALA A 667 -23.59 -17.81 35.13
CA ALA A 667 -23.08 -17.92 33.74
C ALA A 667 -22.35 -19.18 33.17
N GLN A 668 -22.51 -19.32 31.84
CA GLN A 668 -21.79 -20.17 30.87
C GLN A 668 -22.24 -21.62 30.67
N THR A 669 -22.22 -22.03 29.40
CA THR A 669 -22.63 -23.33 28.85
C THR A 669 -21.64 -24.46 29.17
N GLN A 670 -22.09 -25.71 29.01
CA GLN A 670 -21.33 -26.91 29.35
C GLN A 670 -21.74 -28.07 28.45
N ALA A 671 -20.78 -28.87 28.00
CA ALA A 671 -21.09 -30.15 27.36
C ALA A 671 -21.66 -31.13 28.39
N ASN A 672 -22.49 -32.08 27.95
CA ASN A 672 -22.93 -33.19 28.79
C ASN A 672 -21.75 -34.14 29.03
N PHE A 673 -21.38 -34.34 30.29
CA PHE A 673 -20.38 -35.31 30.74
C PHE A 673 -21.09 -36.38 31.59
N ASP A 674 -20.84 -37.65 31.29
CA ASP A 674 -21.33 -38.74 32.12
C ASP A 674 -20.61 -38.77 33.48
N THR A 675 -21.31 -39.17 34.54
CA THR A 675 -20.68 -39.52 35.81
C THR A 675 -19.97 -40.87 35.65
N ALA A 676 -18.65 -40.89 35.87
CA ALA A 676 -17.81 -42.06 35.60
C ALA A 676 -16.84 -42.40 36.77
N MET A 677 -17.02 -41.74 37.93
CA MET A 677 -16.43 -42.16 39.20
C MET A 677 -17.23 -41.63 40.39
N ASP A 678 -18.10 -42.45 40.99
CA ASP A 678 -18.91 -42.13 42.18
C ASP A 678 -18.40 -42.75 43.49
N PHE A 679 -17.45 -43.69 43.40
CA PHE A 679 -16.80 -44.37 44.53
C PHE A 679 -17.70 -45.33 45.35
N ASP A 680 -18.85 -45.80 44.84
CA ASP A 680 -19.70 -46.77 45.55
C ASP A 680 -18.94 -48.06 45.95
N GLY A 681 -18.08 -48.53 45.05
CA GLY A 681 -17.24 -49.71 45.17
C GLY A 681 -16.00 -49.53 46.07
N LEU A 682 -15.77 -48.33 46.63
CA LEU A 682 -14.59 -48.00 47.45
C LEU A 682 -14.64 -48.64 48.86
N THR A 683 -14.61 -49.97 48.91
CA THR A 683 -14.57 -50.71 50.19
C THR A 683 -13.33 -50.33 51.00
N GLY A 684 -13.55 -49.90 52.26
CA GLY A 684 -12.52 -49.29 53.10
C GLY A 684 -11.32 -50.19 53.40
N GLY A 685 -10.27 -50.09 52.60
CA GLY A 685 -9.02 -50.85 52.71
C GLY A 685 -7.82 -50.09 52.14
N SER A 686 -6.60 -50.54 52.45
CA SER A 686 -5.36 -49.78 52.26
C SER A 686 -4.86 -49.63 50.80
N SER A 687 -5.74 -49.60 49.80
CA SER A 687 -5.33 -49.49 48.39
C SER A 687 -4.82 -48.09 48.05
N THR A 688 -3.76 -48.02 47.26
CA THR A 688 -3.24 -46.78 46.64
C THR A 688 -3.81 -46.52 45.25
N ARG A 689 -4.68 -47.40 44.74
CA ARG A 689 -5.40 -47.27 43.46
C ARG A 689 -6.87 -47.63 43.63
N TYR A 690 -7.73 -46.82 43.05
CA TYR A 690 -9.13 -47.10 42.79
C TYR A 690 -9.37 -47.02 41.27
N TRP A 691 -10.34 -47.77 40.76
CA TRP A 691 -10.68 -47.80 39.34
C TRP A 691 -12.18 -48.04 39.17
N GLU A 692 -12.76 -47.35 38.19
CA GLU A 692 -14.19 -47.31 37.87
C GLU A 692 -14.30 -46.87 36.40
N ASP A 693 -15.20 -47.46 35.61
CA ASP A 693 -15.56 -47.07 34.24
C ASP A 693 -14.40 -46.67 33.29
N GLY A 694 -13.31 -47.44 33.33
CA GLY A 694 -12.10 -47.24 32.50
C GLY A 694 -11.10 -46.22 33.05
N PHE A 695 -11.46 -45.52 34.12
CA PHE A 695 -10.63 -44.52 34.79
C PHE A 695 -9.94 -45.08 36.03
N SER A 696 -8.85 -44.41 36.42
CA SER A 696 -7.98 -44.81 37.53
C SER A 696 -7.58 -43.62 38.38
N LEU A 697 -7.99 -43.65 39.65
CA LEU A 697 -7.50 -42.74 40.67
C LEU A 697 -6.37 -43.40 41.46
N VAL A 698 -5.15 -42.89 41.33
CA VAL A 698 -3.95 -43.33 42.09
C VAL A 698 -3.56 -42.26 43.11
N SER A 699 -3.13 -42.69 44.29
CA SER A 699 -2.67 -41.82 45.39
C SER A 699 -1.32 -42.30 45.93
N ASN A 700 -0.49 -41.37 46.41
CA ASN A 700 0.81 -41.68 47.03
C ASN A 700 0.71 -42.40 48.40
N ALA A 701 -0.48 -42.46 48.99
CA ALA A 701 -0.83 -43.27 50.16
C ALA A 701 -2.26 -43.79 50.03
N ALA A 702 -2.74 -44.60 50.99
CA ALA A 702 -4.05 -45.25 50.89
C ALA A 702 -5.21 -44.26 50.65
N ILE A 703 -6.16 -44.66 49.79
CA ILE A 703 -7.42 -43.97 49.53
C ILE A 703 -8.45 -44.56 50.51
N GLY A 704 -9.06 -43.71 51.35
CA GLY A 704 -10.12 -44.11 52.27
C GLY A 704 -11.50 -43.62 51.80
N GLN A 705 -12.56 -44.19 52.35
CA GLN A 705 -13.94 -43.77 52.13
C GLN A 705 -14.44 -42.86 53.28
N ASP A 706 -15.36 -41.93 53.01
CA ASP A 706 -16.07 -41.11 54.02
C ASP A 706 -17.59 -41.04 53.77
N SER A 707 -18.30 -42.11 54.13
CA SER A 707 -19.73 -42.31 53.84
C SER A 707 -20.72 -41.50 54.69
N GLN A 708 -20.36 -40.29 55.12
CA GLN A 708 -21.23 -39.43 55.94
C GLN A 708 -22.38 -38.77 55.16
N VAL A 709 -22.20 -38.57 53.85
CA VAL A 709 -23.19 -37.98 52.93
C VAL A 709 -23.38 -38.89 51.73
N SER A 710 -22.27 -39.32 51.13
CA SER A 710 -22.13 -40.11 49.91
C SER A 710 -20.84 -40.96 50.00
N PRO A 711 -20.57 -41.93 49.09
CA PRO A 711 -19.41 -42.83 49.14
C PRO A 711 -18.00 -42.21 48.99
N ALA A 712 -17.85 -40.89 49.14
CA ALA A 712 -16.70 -40.07 48.75
C ALA A 712 -15.31 -40.60 49.15
N ALA A 713 -14.34 -40.40 48.25
CA ALA A 713 -12.93 -40.69 48.43
C ALA A 713 -12.21 -39.62 49.29
N ARG A 714 -11.31 -40.07 50.17
CA ARG A 714 -10.55 -39.27 51.14
C ARG A 714 -9.07 -39.66 51.14
N GLY A 715 -8.18 -38.67 51.18
CA GLY A 715 -6.75 -38.89 51.42
C GLY A 715 -6.45 -39.32 52.87
N ALA A 716 -5.51 -40.25 53.06
CA ALA A 716 -5.07 -40.69 54.38
C ALA A 716 -4.34 -39.61 55.21
N GLY A 717 -3.96 -38.47 54.62
CA GLY A 717 -3.36 -37.32 55.29
C GLY A 717 -3.23 -36.10 54.39
N THR A 718 -2.86 -34.96 54.97
CA THR A 718 -2.87 -33.65 54.29
C THR A 718 -1.78 -33.45 53.24
N GLY A 719 -0.88 -34.41 53.06
CA GLY A 719 0.14 -34.45 52.01
C GLY A 719 -0.15 -35.47 50.89
N ASN A 720 -1.36 -36.03 50.85
CA ASN A 720 -1.73 -37.00 49.82
C ASN A 720 -1.83 -36.35 48.43
N THR A 721 -1.03 -36.84 47.47
CA THR A 721 -1.11 -36.43 46.07
C THR A 721 -1.89 -37.47 45.27
N PHE A 722 -2.87 -37.01 44.50
CA PHE A 722 -3.73 -37.82 43.64
C PHE A 722 -3.37 -37.65 42.16
N ARG A 723 -3.65 -38.68 41.37
CA ARG A 723 -3.45 -38.77 39.92
C ARG A 723 -4.65 -39.51 39.31
N LEU A 724 -5.44 -38.82 38.48
CA LEU A 724 -6.53 -39.38 37.69
C LEU A 724 -6.08 -39.51 36.23
N PHE A 725 -6.30 -40.68 35.64
CA PHE A 725 -5.96 -40.99 34.24
C PHE A 725 -6.79 -42.19 33.75
N ARG A 726 -6.85 -42.39 32.43
CA ARG A 726 -7.51 -43.52 31.78
C ARG A 726 -6.56 -44.72 31.68
N ASP A 727 -7.03 -45.95 31.94
CA ASP A 727 -6.16 -47.13 32.13
C ASP A 727 -6.08 -48.04 30.90
N ALA A 728 -5.17 -47.71 29.97
CA ALA A 728 -5.02 -48.36 28.65
C ALA A 728 -4.82 -49.89 28.67
N ASP A 729 -4.38 -50.47 29.81
CA ASP A 729 -4.24 -51.93 29.98
C ASP A 729 -5.61 -52.67 30.04
N ASN A 730 -6.74 -51.96 30.21
CA ASN A 730 -8.07 -52.55 30.42
C ASN A 730 -9.10 -52.23 29.32
N ASP A 731 -8.97 -51.14 28.57
CA ASP A 731 -9.95 -50.73 27.54
C ASP A 731 -9.45 -50.88 26.09
N GLY A 732 -8.15 -51.10 25.89
CA GLY A 732 -7.55 -51.36 24.58
C GLY A 732 -7.36 -50.13 23.69
N VAL A 733 -7.50 -48.91 24.23
CA VAL A 733 -7.29 -47.66 23.48
C VAL A 733 -5.90 -47.08 23.82
N SER A 734 -5.06 -46.87 22.80
CA SER A 734 -3.63 -46.52 22.99
C SER A 734 -3.37 -45.13 23.56
N ASP A 735 -4.31 -44.19 23.38
CA ASP A 735 -3.99 -42.76 23.44
C ASP A 735 -4.33 -42.12 24.80
N GLY A 736 -5.11 -42.81 25.65
CA GLY A 736 -5.36 -42.42 27.05
C GLY A 736 -6.13 -41.10 27.27
N VAL A 737 -6.60 -40.43 26.21
CA VAL A 737 -7.27 -39.12 26.30
C VAL A 737 -8.69 -39.25 26.87
N PHE A 738 -9.07 -38.25 27.66
CA PHE A 738 -10.41 -38.03 28.19
C PHE A 738 -10.70 -36.53 28.34
N ALA A 739 -11.96 -36.19 28.54
CA ALA A 739 -12.42 -34.86 28.92
C ALA A 739 -12.90 -34.87 30.39
N LEU A 740 -12.63 -33.82 31.15
CA LEU A 740 -13.06 -33.68 32.54
C LEU A 740 -14.03 -32.50 32.66
N GLY A 741 -15.27 -32.79 33.05
CA GLY A 741 -16.35 -31.80 33.14
C GLY A 741 -16.50 -31.19 34.53
N ALA A 742 -16.72 -32.02 35.54
CA ALA A 742 -16.94 -31.57 36.91
C ALA A 742 -16.48 -32.58 37.96
N MET A 743 -16.40 -32.12 39.21
CA MET A 743 -16.13 -32.95 40.39
C MET A 743 -16.86 -32.38 41.60
N SER A 744 -17.51 -33.24 42.40
CA SER A 744 -18.08 -32.83 43.69
C SER A 744 -17.02 -32.84 44.79
N LEU A 745 -16.85 -31.71 45.47
CA LEU A 745 -15.85 -31.53 46.53
C LEU A 745 -16.47 -31.00 47.83
N ALA A 746 -15.99 -31.53 48.95
CA ALA A 746 -16.24 -31.02 50.30
C ALA A 746 -14.93 -31.05 51.12
N SER A 747 -14.92 -30.51 52.34
CA SER A 747 -13.87 -30.79 53.34
C SER A 747 -14.43 -31.62 54.50
N TYR A 748 -13.65 -32.58 55.00
CA TYR A 748 -13.94 -33.29 56.25
C TYR A 748 -13.61 -32.45 57.50
N THR A 749 -13.34 -31.15 57.35
CA THR A 749 -13.12 -30.21 58.46
C THR A 749 -14.14 -29.07 58.43
N GLY A 750 -14.37 -28.42 59.57
CA GLY A 750 -15.30 -27.28 59.68
C GLY A 750 -14.84 -25.99 59.00
N ASN A 751 -13.77 -26.03 58.19
CA ASN A 751 -13.24 -24.91 57.42
C ASN A 751 -13.22 -25.29 55.93
N ALA A 752 -13.42 -24.32 55.04
CA ALA A 752 -13.25 -24.53 53.60
C ALA A 752 -11.77 -24.78 53.23
N HIS A 753 -11.53 -25.50 52.14
CA HIS A 753 -10.19 -25.93 51.73
C HIS A 753 -9.98 -25.81 50.21
N SER A 754 -8.95 -25.07 49.80
CA SER A 754 -8.60 -24.87 48.40
C SER A 754 -7.74 -26.02 47.86
N VAL A 755 -8.14 -26.56 46.70
CA VAL A 755 -7.47 -27.66 45.99
C VAL A 755 -7.16 -27.20 44.56
N THR A 756 -5.88 -27.22 44.19
CA THR A 756 -5.42 -26.94 42.83
C THR A 756 -5.26 -28.25 42.06
N PHE A 757 -5.95 -28.33 40.92
CA PHE A 757 -5.85 -29.40 39.94
C PHE A 757 -4.96 -28.91 38.80
N SER A 758 -3.96 -29.71 38.42
CA SER A 758 -3.05 -29.47 37.30
C SER A 758 -3.15 -30.66 36.34
N ALA A 759 -3.40 -30.41 35.06
CA ALA A 759 -3.59 -31.46 34.07
C ALA A 759 -2.67 -31.30 32.86
N THR A 760 -2.36 -32.44 32.24
CA THR A 760 -1.63 -32.52 30.97
C THR A 760 -2.64 -32.70 29.85
N THR A 761 -2.69 -31.77 28.89
CA THR A 761 -3.58 -31.86 27.72
C THR A 761 -3.15 -32.99 26.77
N ALA A 762 -3.99 -33.32 25.78
CA ALA A 762 -3.65 -34.28 24.72
C ALA A 762 -2.41 -33.88 23.90
N ASN A 763 -2.19 -32.58 23.70
CA ASN A 763 -0.97 -32.06 23.10
C ASN A 763 0.20 -31.92 24.11
N GLY A 764 0.04 -32.28 25.38
CA GLY A 764 1.14 -32.25 26.38
C GLY A 764 1.42 -30.89 27.02
N SER A 765 0.59 -29.88 26.77
CA SER A 765 0.60 -28.62 27.53
C SER A 765 0.12 -28.84 28.97
N SER A 766 0.53 -27.97 29.91
CA SER A 766 0.04 -28.01 31.29
C SER A 766 -1.01 -26.93 31.53
N VAL A 767 -2.21 -27.34 31.96
CA VAL A 767 -3.31 -26.45 32.41
C VAL A 767 -3.55 -26.63 33.90
N SER A 768 -4.18 -25.65 34.57
CA SER A 768 -4.57 -25.80 35.97
C SER A 768 -5.78 -24.96 36.35
N GLN A 769 -6.51 -25.42 37.37
CA GLN A 769 -7.69 -24.75 37.92
C GLN A 769 -7.75 -25.02 39.43
N THR A 770 -8.25 -24.07 40.21
CA THR A 770 -8.31 -24.18 41.68
C THR A 770 -9.73 -23.96 42.17
N PHE A 771 -10.22 -24.91 42.97
CA PHE A 771 -11.53 -24.85 43.61
C PHE A 771 -11.38 -24.76 45.13
N THR A 772 -12.40 -24.26 45.82
CA THR A 772 -12.40 -24.16 47.29
C THR A 772 -13.60 -24.92 47.84
N ALA A 773 -13.35 -26.16 48.25
CA ALA A 773 -14.35 -27.06 48.79
C ALA A 773 -14.88 -26.53 50.13
N SER A 774 -16.20 -26.49 50.30
CA SER A 774 -16.82 -26.02 51.54
C SER A 774 -16.51 -26.93 52.74
N GLY A 775 -16.55 -26.34 53.94
CA GLY A 775 -16.40 -27.08 55.19
C GLY A 775 -17.64 -27.94 55.53
N THR A 776 -17.76 -28.32 56.80
CA THR A 776 -18.97 -28.97 57.31
C THR A 776 -20.10 -27.97 57.61
N ASP A 777 -21.35 -28.41 57.43
CA ASP A 777 -22.55 -27.68 57.82
C ASP A 777 -22.57 -27.46 59.34
N PRO A 778 -22.67 -26.21 59.84
CA PRO A 778 -22.73 -25.92 61.27
C PRO A 778 -23.91 -26.56 62.02
N ALA A 779 -25.00 -26.95 61.34
CA ALA A 779 -26.19 -27.53 61.98
C ALA A 779 -26.11 -29.06 62.13
N THR A 780 -25.64 -29.79 61.12
CA THR A 780 -25.53 -31.26 61.13
C THR A 780 -24.12 -31.79 61.38
N GLY A 781 -23.09 -30.96 61.22
CA GLY A 781 -21.68 -31.34 61.33
C GLY A 781 -21.14 -32.15 60.14
N LYS A 782 -21.93 -32.37 59.08
CA LYS A 782 -21.56 -33.15 57.90
C LYS A 782 -20.86 -32.30 56.83
N PRO A 783 -19.97 -32.87 55.99
CA PRO A 783 -19.35 -32.17 54.86
C PRO A 783 -20.40 -31.61 53.87
N VAL A 784 -20.18 -30.39 53.36
CA VAL A 784 -21.03 -29.79 52.31
C VAL A 784 -20.36 -29.98 50.95
N PHE A 785 -20.89 -30.91 50.16
CA PHE A 785 -20.43 -31.12 48.78
C PHE A 785 -20.95 -30.02 47.85
N GLN A 786 -20.07 -29.58 46.96
CA GLN A 786 -20.36 -28.63 45.89
C GLN A 786 -19.78 -29.16 44.59
N ARG A 787 -20.56 -29.17 43.51
CA ARG A 787 -20.12 -29.51 42.15
C ARG A 787 -19.27 -28.37 41.60
N PHE A 788 -18.02 -28.64 41.27
CA PHE A 788 -17.10 -27.69 40.67
C PHE A 788 -16.86 -28.02 39.20
N VAL A 789 -17.08 -27.03 38.34
CA VAL A 789 -17.00 -27.13 36.87
C VAL A 789 -15.58 -26.81 36.42
N PHE A 790 -14.96 -27.73 35.68
CA PHE A 790 -13.71 -27.51 34.98
C PHE A 790 -13.93 -26.71 33.71
N ASP A 791 -12.93 -25.90 33.34
CA ASP A 791 -12.96 -25.06 32.15
C ASP A 791 -13.09 -25.93 30.88
N PRO A 792 -14.20 -25.81 30.12
CA PRO A 792 -14.54 -26.77 29.07
C PRO A 792 -13.62 -26.65 27.85
N VAL A 793 -12.80 -25.61 27.73
CA VAL A 793 -11.78 -25.50 26.67
C VAL A 793 -10.46 -26.11 27.16
N LYS A 794 -10.04 -25.82 28.40
CA LYS A 794 -8.78 -26.29 28.96
C LYS A 794 -8.79 -27.79 29.29
N PHE A 795 -9.94 -28.36 29.65
CA PHE A 795 -10.07 -29.76 30.09
C PHE A 795 -10.82 -30.68 29.11
N ALA A 796 -11.12 -30.22 27.88
CA ALA A 796 -11.78 -31.02 26.82
C ALA A 796 -10.98 -32.23 26.33
N ALA A 797 -9.64 -32.17 26.43
CA ALA A 797 -8.75 -33.21 25.95
C ALA A 797 -7.49 -33.25 26.82
N VAL A 798 -7.52 -34.08 27.86
CA VAL A 798 -6.44 -34.32 28.82
C VAL A 798 -6.05 -35.80 28.86
N THR A 799 -4.78 -36.06 29.16
CA THR A 799 -4.23 -37.41 29.35
C THR A 799 -4.08 -37.76 30.84
N GLU A 800 -3.98 -36.75 31.70
CA GLU A 800 -3.72 -36.92 33.12
C GLU A 800 -4.11 -35.69 33.92
N VAL A 801 -4.68 -35.87 35.12
CA VAL A 801 -4.99 -34.80 36.09
C VAL A 801 -4.35 -35.12 37.44
N ARG A 802 -3.69 -34.16 38.08
CA ARG A 802 -3.03 -34.27 39.40
C ARG A 802 -3.47 -33.19 40.36
N TRP A 803 -3.50 -33.50 41.65
CA TRP A 803 -3.73 -32.53 42.73
C TRP A 803 -3.15 -33.02 44.07
N THR A 804 -3.13 -32.16 45.08
CA THR A 804 -2.89 -32.56 46.48
C THR A 804 -4.21 -32.47 47.24
N GLY A 805 -4.72 -33.59 47.73
CA GLY A 805 -6.08 -33.69 48.28
C GLY A 805 -6.27 -33.10 49.68
N GLY A 806 -5.19 -32.89 50.45
CA GLY A 806 -5.22 -32.12 51.70
C GLY A 806 -6.30 -32.56 52.71
N THR A 807 -7.29 -31.70 52.95
CA THR A 807 -8.48 -31.99 53.78
C THR A 807 -9.78 -32.14 52.97
N ALA A 808 -9.70 -32.35 51.66
CA ALA A 808 -10.85 -32.54 50.80
C ALA A 808 -11.38 -33.99 50.82
N LEU A 809 -12.69 -34.09 50.60
CA LEU A 809 -13.41 -35.26 50.13
C LEU A 809 -13.77 -35.04 48.66
N MET A 810 -13.81 -36.13 47.89
CA MET A 810 -13.99 -36.10 46.44
C MET A 810 -15.01 -37.14 46.04
N ASP A 811 -15.95 -36.75 45.20
CA ASP A 811 -17.14 -37.51 44.87
C ASP A 811 -17.59 -37.13 43.45
N THR A 812 -18.38 -37.99 42.80
CA THR A 812 -19.09 -37.71 41.55
C THR A 812 -18.22 -36.98 40.53
N ILE A 813 -17.23 -37.70 39.97
CA ILE A 813 -16.37 -37.17 38.91
C ILE A 813 -17.04 -37.40 37.55
N GLU A 814 -17.24 -36.33 36.81
CA GLU A 814 -17.86 -36.35 35.49
C GLU A 814 -16.77 -36.34 34.40
N LEU A 815 -16.70 -37.41 33.62
CA LEU A 815 -15.62 -37.69 32.66
C LEU A 815 -16.22 -38.23 31.36
N ALA A 816 -15.72 -37.77 30.22
CA ALA A 816 -16.07 -38.34 28.92
C ALA A 816 -14.84 -38.94 28.24
N SER A 817 -14.96 -40.16 27.71
CA SER A 817 -13.94 -40.72 26.81
C SER A 817 -13.99 -39.97 25.48
N THR A 818 -12.88 -39.37 25.05
CA THR A 818 -12.80 -38.64 23.77
C THR A 818 -11.77 -39.26 22.83
N THR A 819 -11.98 -39.11 21.52
CA THR A 819 -11.10 -39.63 20.47
C THR A 819 -10.54 -38.43 19.69
N TYR A 820 -9.29 -38.10 19.93
CA TYR A 820 -8.65 -36.90 19.38
C TYR A 820 -8.21 -37.13 17.93
N TYR A 821 -9.03 -36.73 16.97
CA TYR A 821 -8.71 -36.76 15.52
C TYR A 821 -7.95 -35.51 15.03
N GLY A 822 -7.12 -34.90 15.89
CA GLY A 822 -6.12 -33.94 15.43
C GLY A 822 -4.86 -34.68 14.96
N ALA A 823 -4.26 -34.24 13.85
CA ALA A 823 -2.87 -34.58 13.57
C ALA A 823 -2.01 -34.19 14.79
N ALA A 824 -0.93 -34.95 15.04
CA ALA A 824 -0.12 -34.79 16.25
C ALA A 824 0.69 -33.48 16.25
N GLY A 825 0.00 -32.37 16.53
CA GLY A 825 0.61 -31.12 16.95
C GLY A 825 1.46 -31.43 18.17
N ALA A 826 2.77 -31.38 17.97
CA ALA A 826 3.73 -31.64 19.03
C ALA A 826 3.44 -30.71 20.22
N SER A 827 3.78 -31.16 21.43
CA SER A 827 3.75 -30.28 22.59
C SER A 827 4.48 -28.99 22.29
N PRO A 828 4.05 -27.85 22.87
CA PRO A 828 4.87 -26.66 22.87
C PRO A 828 6.16 -26.99 23.63
N VAL A 829 7.16 -27.46 22.89
CA VAL A 829 8.56 -27.49 23.28
C VAL A 829 8.84 -26.09 23.78
N SER A 830 9.37 -25.93 24.99
CA SER A 830 9.64 -24.60 25.55
C SER A 830 10.58 -23.86 24.60
N VAL A 831 10.03 -22.98 23.76
CA VAL A 831 10.72 -22.40 22.61
C VAL A 831 11.79 -21.47 23.16
N GLU A 832 13.05 -21.92 23.12
CA GLU A 832 14.14 -21.35 23.94
C GLU A 832 14.37 -19.88 23.53
N THR A 833 13.81 -18.96 24.32
CA THR A 833 13.80 -17.53 24.01
C THR A 833 15.17 -16.94 24.33
N VAL A 834 16.04 -16.90 23.32
CA VAL A 834 17.37 -16.32 23.44
C VAL A 834 17.23 -14.80 23.47
N THR A 835 17.53 -14.20 24.62
CA THR A 835 17.48 -12.74 24.79
C THR A 835 18.87 -12.14 24.58
N LEU A 836 19.03 -11.37 23.51
CA LEU A 836 20.22 -10.57 23.25
C LEU A 836 20.15 -9.23 23.98
N SER A 837 21.26 -8.89 24.65
CA SER A 837 21.43 -7.66 25.42
C SER A 837 22.89 -7.20 25.39
N GLY A 838 23.13 -5.90 25.60
CA GLY A 838 24.47 -5.32 25.65
C GLY A 838 24.99 -4.91 24.27
N SER A 839 26.28 -5.13 23.99
CA SER A 839 26.89 -4.83 22.69
C SER A 839 27.55 -6.09 22.14
N LEU A 840 27.21 -6.44 20.90
CA LEU A 840 27.40 -7.77 20.32
C LEU A 840 27.99 -7.68 18.91
N LEU A 841 28.95 -8.55 18.64
CA LEU A 841 29.70 -8.63 17.39
C LEU A 841 29.64 -10.07 16.83
N PHE A 842 29.01 -10.21 15.67
CA PHE A 842 28.97 -11.48 14.92
C PHE A 842 30.22 -11.62 14.04
N ASP A 843 31.10 -12.56 14.39
CA ASP A 843 32.32 -12.87 13.63
C ASP A 843 32.00 -14.00 12.66
N THR A 844 31.69 -13.63 11.41
CA THR A 844 31.26 -14.57 10.36
C THR A 844 32.41 -15.43 9.85
N SER A 845 33.65 -14.96 9.91
CA SER A 845 34.82 -15.78 9.55
C SER A 845 35.06 -16.92 10.56
N ASN A 846 34.79 -16.70 11.84
CA ASN A 846 35.07 -17.67 12.92
C ASN A 846 33.80 -18.29 13.55
N ALA A 847 32.62 -18.08 12.96
CA ALA A 847 31.34 -18.69 13.33
C ALA A 847 30.97 -18.53 14.83
N ARG A 848 31.17 -17.32 15.37
CA ARG A 848 31.07 -17.00 16.81
C ARG A 848 30.46 -15.62 17.06
N ILE A 849 29.95 -15.40 18.27
CA ILE A 849 29.46 -14.09 18.74
C ILE A 849 30.36 -13.62 19.88
N ILE A 850 30.72 -12.33 19.87
CA ILE A 850 31.57 -11.68 20.88
C ILE A 850 30.74 -10.60 21.59
N SER A 851 30.90 -10.50 22.91
CA SER A 851 30.39 -9.37 23.71
C SER A 851 31.33 -8.17 23.57
N ASP A 852 31.28 -7.52 22.40
CA ASP A 852 32.05 -6.32 22.03
C ASP A 852 31.58 -5.12 22.88
N ASN A 853 32.12 -5.02 24.09
CA ASN A 853 31.63 -4.09 25.11
C ASN A 853 32.11 -2.65 24.87
N ASN A 854 33.08 -2.46 23.98
CA ASN A 854 33.64 -1.15 23.64
C ASN A 854 33.27 -0.68 22.21
N ARG A 855 32.62 -1.54 21.41
CA ARG A 855 32.12 -1.33 20.04
C ARG A 855 33.21 -1.11 18.99
N ASN A 856 34.41 -1.65 19.19
CA ASN A 856 35.53 -1.52 18.25
C ASN A 856 35.52 -2.55 17.10
N ARG A 857 34.60 -3.52 17.12
CA ARG A 857 34.47 -4.61 16.13
C ARG A 857 35.68 -5.55 16.08
N GLN A 858 36.38 -5.73 17.20
CA GLN A 858 37.48 -6.69 17.38
C GLN A 858 37.17 -7.69 18.52
N LEU A 859 38.16 -8.47 18.95
CA LEU A 859 38.07 -9.29 20.15
C LEU A 859 39.13 -8.82 21.15
N ASP A 860 38.69 -8.21 22.24
CA ASP A 860 39.55 -7.68 23.28
C ASP A 860 39.69 -8.62 24.49
N ASN A 861 40.74 -8.39 25.28
CA ASN A 861 40.83 -8.98 26.62
C ASN A 861 39.64 -8.55 27.47
N TYR A 862 39.19 -9.45 28.35
CA TYR A 862 38.01 -9.31 29.22
C TYR A 862 36.65 -9.42 28.53
N GLU A 863 36.62 -9.79 27.25
CA GLU A 863 35.37 -10.03 26.51
C GLU A 863 34.92 -11.50 26.55
N VAL A 864 33.62 -11.69 26.29
CA VAL A 864 32.97 -13.01 26.28
C VAL A 864 32.78 -13.48 24.84
N VAL A 865 33.17 -14.72 24.56
CA VAL A 865 33.05 -15.35 23.24
C VAL A 865 32.16 -16.59 23.32
N TYR A 866 31.08 -16.56 22.55
CA TYR A 866 30.11 -17.63 22.39
C TYR A 866 30.36 -18.38 21.08
N TYR A 867 30.38 -19.71 21.12
CA TYR A 867 30.56 -20.57 19.95
C TYR A 867 29.31 -21.44 19.75
N GLY A 868 28.96 -21.70 18.48
CA GLY A 868 27.78 -22.50 18.14
C GLY A 868 27.83 -23.91 18.76
N ASN A 869 26.69 -24.40 19.25
CA ASN A 869 26.53 -25.69 19.95
C ASN A 869 27.40 -25.93 21.20
N ALA A 870 28.08 -24.91 21.74
CA ALA A 870 28.89 -25.07 22.95
C ALA A 870 28.08 -24.83 24.24
N SER A 871 28.02 -25.85 25.13
CA SER A 871 27.46 -25.71 26.50
C SER A 871 28.30 -24.80 27.42
N THR A 872 29.37 -24.20 26.90
CA THR A 872 30.41 -23.46 27.60
C THR A 872 30.79 -22.26 26.73
N TYR A 873 30.73 -21.05 27.27
CA TYR A 873 31.31 -19.88 26.61
C TYR A 873 32.70 -19.62 27.17
N TYR A 874 33.48 -18.74 26.53
CA TYR A 874 34.84 -18.45 26.95
C TYR A 874 35.03 -16.98 27.31
N TYR A 875 35.76 -16.72 28.37
CA TYR A 875 36.31 -15.40 28.70
C TYR A 875 37.69 -15.26 28.08
N TYR A 876 37.90 -14.26 27.23
CA TYR A 876 39.18 -14.06 26.55
C TYR A 876 40.14 -13.27 27.46
N LEU A 877 41.27 -13.88 27.84
CA LEU A 877 42.23 -13.28 28.77
C LEU A 877 43.68 -13.59 28.38
N ASN A 878 44.43 -12.55 28.00
CA ASN A 878 45.83 -12.61 27.61
C ASN A 878 46.10 -13.70 26.55
N GLY A 879 45.28 -13.72 25.50
CA GLY A 879 45.37 -14.70 24.41
C GLY A 879 44.80 -16.10 24.71
N ASN A 880 44.31 -16.35 25.93
CA ASN A 880 43.75 -17.64 26.34
C ASN A 880 42.22 -17.56 26.47
N TYR A 881 41.54 -18.66 26.13
CA TYR A 881 40.10 -18.80 26.27
C TYR A 881 39.79 -19.58 27.57
N LEU A 882 39.24 -18.91 28.58
CA LEU A 882 38.90 -19.50 29.88
C LEU A 882 37.43 -19.94 29.90
N PRO A 883 37.11 -21.23 30.08
CA PRO A 883 35.74 -21.73 29.99
C PRO A 883 34.86 -21.32 31.18
N LEU A 884 33.62 -20.92 30.89
CA LEU A 884 32.56 -20.57 31.84
C LEU A 884 31.23 -21.23 31.47
N SER A 885 30.44 -21.60 32.48
CA SER A 885 29.14 -22.26 32.32
C SER A 885 28.07 -21.32 31.77
N ASN A 886 27.45 -21.70 30.65
CA ASN A 886 26.48 -20.88 29.92
C ASN A 886 25.07 -20.89 30.57
N PRO A 887 24.49 -19.71 30.93
CA PRO A 887 23.17 -19.64 31.55
C PRO A 887 21.99 -19.36 30.59
N GLY A 888 22.20 -19.08 29.28
CA GLY A 888 21.05 -18.72 28.43
C GLY A 888 21.25 -18.25 26.98
N VAL A 889 22.39 -18.49 26.32
CA VAL A 889 22.55 -18.17 24.88
C VAL A 889 22.90 -19.43 24.10
N ARG A 890 22.03 -19.87 23.18
CA ARG A 890 22.28 -21.03 22.30
C ARG A 890 21.99 -20.69 20.85
N PHE A 891 22.91 -21.08 19.96
CA PHE A 891 22.75 -21.00 18.52
C PHE A 891 23.58 -22.09 17.83
N THR A 892 23.18 -22.48 16.62
CA THR A 892 24.03 -23.13 15.62
C THR A 892 24.70 -22.05 14.76
N ALA A 893 25.92 -22.29 14.30
CA ALA A 893 26.57 -21.43 13.31
C ALA A 893 27.15 -22.30 12.19
N THR A 894 26.72 -22.06 10.95
CA THR A 894 27.09 -22.86 9.77
C THR A 894 27.62 -21.95 8.66
N GLN A 895 28.69 -22.38 8.00
CA GLN A 895 29.32 -21.66 6.89
C GLN A 895 29.06 -22.40 5.58
N SER A 896 28.42 -21.74 4.61
CA SER A 896 28.10 -22.32 3.30
C SER A 896 27.99 -21.22 2.24
N GLY A 897 28.47 -21.47 1.02
CA GLY A 897 28.32 -20.55 -0.12
C GLY A 897 28.97 -19.15 0.04
N GLY A 898 29.82 -18.94 1.04
CA GLY A 898 30.34 -17.61 1.40
C GLY A 898 29.46 -16.83 2.38
N VAL A 899 28.40 -17.46 2.93
CA VAL A 899 27.54 -16.92 4.00
C VAL A 899 27.75 -17.73 5.28
N THR A 900 27.55 -17.09 6.43
CA THR A 900 27.56 -17.69 7.76
C THR A 900 26.20 -17.48 8.41
N THR A 901 25.44 -18.56 8.52
CA THR A 901 24.10 -18.56 9.13
C THR A 901 24.24 -18.83 10.62
N PHE A 902 23.85 -17.85 11.43
CA PHE A 902 23.66 -17.99 12.87
C PHE A 902 22.19 -18.32 13.11
N GLN A 903 21.92 -19.58 13.47
CA GLN A 903 20.58 -20.12 13.60
C GLN A 903 20.20 -20.29 15.08
N PHE A 904 19.08 -19.69 15.47
CA PHE A 904 18.49 -19.79 16.80
C PHE A 904 17.31 -20.76 16.75
N ALA A 905 17.32 -21.78 17.62
CA ALA A 905 16.36 -22.90 17.60
C ALA A 905 15.02 -22.59 18.31
N GLY A 906 14.76 -21.32 18.61
CA GLY A 906 13.58 -20.79 19.26
C GLY A 906 13.57 -19.26 19.15
N ASN A 907 12.71 -18.60 19.91
CA ASN A 907 12.48 -17.15 19.78
C ASN A 907 13.77 -16.33 19.99
N LEU A 908 13.90 -15.23 19.24
CA LEU A 908 14.99 -14.27 19.40
C LEU A 908 14.44 -12.92 19.87
N ASN A 909 14.70 -12.58 21.13
CA ASN A 909 14.34 -11.28 21.69
C ASN A 909 15.58 -10.37 21.74
N VAL A 910 15.52 -9.20 21.12
CA VAL A 910 16.58 -8.19 21.13
C VAL A 910 16.12 -7.03 22.00
N SER A 911 16.73 -6.92 23.20
CA SER A 911 16.34 -5.94 24.21
C SER A 911 16.75 -4.51 23.84
N GLY A 912 16.05 -3.51 24.40
CA GLY A 912 16.33 -2.09 24.13
C GLY A 912 17.74 -1.67 24.56
N ASN A 913 18.35 -0.75 23.82
CA ASN A 913 19.77 -0.35 23.92
C ASN A 913 20.79 -1.43 23.52
N THR A 914 20.36 -2.57 22.95
CA THR A 914 21.29 -3.55 22.37
C THR A 914 21.94 -3.00 21.09
N TYR A 915 23.25 -3.10 20.98
CA TYR A 915 24.01 -2.71 19.79
C TYR A 915 24.55 -3.96 19.10
N VAL A 916 24.09 -4.26 17.88
CA VAL A 916 24.49 -5.44 17.10
C VAL A 916 25.33 -5.01 15.90
N SER A 917 26.47 -5.66 15.69
CA SER A 917 27.31 -5.47 14.51
C SER A 917 27.96 -6.78 14.06
N ALA A 918 28.66 -6.76 12.93
CA ALA A 918 29.32 -7.96 12.39
C ALA A 918 30.63 -7.66 11.66
N VAL A 919 31.52 -8.65 11.61
CA VAL A 919 32.79 -8.65 10.87
C VAL A 919 33.08 -10.02 10.28
N GLY A 920 33.86 -10.05 9.20
CA GLY A 920 34.35 -11.28 8.58
C GLY A 920 34.25 -11.27 7.06
N SER A 921 34.89 -12.26 6.45
CA SER A 921 34.93 -12.49 5.00
C SER A 921 33.64 -13.04 4.40
N ASN A 922 32.70 -13.48 5.25
CA ASN A 922 31.48 -14.15 4.84
C ASN A 922 30.28 -13.23 5.09
N GLY A 923 29.21 -13.40 4.30
CA GLY A 923 27.89 -12.81 4.58
C GLY A 923 27.39 -13.20 5.97
N LEU A 924 26.74 -12.27 6.66
CA LEU A 924 25.93 -12.60 7.82
C LEU A 924 24.55 -13.06 7.34
N SER A 925 24.09 -14.19 7.85
CA SER A 925 22.68 -14.55 7.90
C SER A 925 22.32 -14.82 9.35
N ILE A 926 21.18 -14.31 9.80
CA ILE A 926 20.56 -14.70 11.06
C ILE A 926 19.28 -15.44 10.69
N GLN A 927 19.11 -16.65 11.22
CA GLN A 927 17.91 -17.45 11.05
C GLN A 927 17.32 -17.73 12.43
N VAL A 928 16.01 -17.60 12.57
CA VAL A 928 15.30 -17.87 13.83
C VAL A 928 14.20 -18.87 13.49
N ALA A 929 14.08 -19.93 14.29
CA ALA A 929 13.15 -21.03 14.00
C ALA A 929 11.71 -20.77 14.48
N ASN A 930 11.48 -19.61 15.10
CA ASN A 930 10.19 -19.12 15.60
C ASN A 930 10.31 -17.58 15.78
N ASP A 931 9.43 -16.95 16.56
CA ASP A 931 9.25 -15.49 16.67
C ASP A 931 10.55 -14.66 16.89
N VAL A 932 10.61 -13.50 16.23
CA VAL A 932 11.63 -12.47 16.48
C VAL A 932 10.96 -11.24 17.10
N THR A 933 11.50 -10.75 18.22
CA THR A 933 11.05 -9.50 18.85
C THR A 933 12.22 -8.53 18.94
N ILE A 934 12.07 -7.33 18.39
CA ILE A 934 13.08 -6.27 18.48
C ILE A 934 12.49 -5.10 19.28
N SER A 935 13.07 -4.82 20.44
CA SER A 935 12.65 -3.70 21.29
C SER A 935 13.03 -2.36 20.68
N SER A 936 12.25 -1.31 20.98
CA SER A 936 12.64 0.06 20.66
C SER A 936 14.01 0.41 21.27
N ALA A 937 14.76 1.25 20.55
CA ALA A 937 16.17 1.56 20.80
C ALA A 937 17.18 0.39 20.76
N ALA A 938 16.82 -0.78 20.21
CA ALA A 938 17.83 -1.70 19.66
C ALA A 938 18.42 -1.11 18.37
N TYR A 939 19.72 -1.35 18.10
CA TYR A 939 20.43 -0.73 16.99
C TYR A 939 21.36 -1.73 16.28
N PHE A 940 21.18 -1.90 14.97
CA PHE A 940 21.93 -2.82 14.13
C PHE A 940 22.83 -2.03 13.16
N ASN A 941 24.13 -2.31 13.14
CA ASN A 941 25.10 -1.63 12.27
C ASN A 941 26.09 -2.63 11.66
N PHE A 942 25.81 -2.99 10.41
CA PHE A 942 26.64 -3.91 9.62
C PHE A 942 27.54 -3.17 8.61
N SER A 943 27.42 -1.85 8.51
CA SER A 943 28.09 -1.00 7.51
C SER A 943 29.60 -1.20 7.44
N ALA A 944 30.19 -0.98 6.27
CA ALA A 944 31.63 -0.96 6.11
C ALA A 944 32.25 0.23 6.87
N THR A 945 33.40 0.03 7.49
CA THR A 945 34.14 1.08 8.23
C THR A 945 35.45 1.39 7.51
N GLY A 946 35.48 2.53 6.81
CA GLY A 946 36.61 2.93 5.97
C GLY A 946 36.82 1.96 4.81
N ARG A 947 38.02 1.38 4.71
CA ARG A 947 38.35 0.37 3.69
C ARG A 947 38.04 -1.08 4.10
N THR A 948 37.51 -1.30 5.31
CA THR A 948 37.19 -2.64 5.81
C THR A 948 35.73 -2.97 5.51
N SER A 949 35.50 -3.98 4.67
CA SER A 949 34.16 -4.48 4.33
C SER A 949 33.41 -4.98 5.56
N GLY A 950 32.12 -4.66 5.65
CA GLY A 950 31.20 -5.31 6.60
C GLY A 950 30.98 -6.78 6.24
N ALA A 951 30.44 -7.57 7.17
CA ALA A 951 30.15 -8.98 6.93
C ALA A 951 29.06 -9.15 5.85
N GLY A 952 29.47 -9.59 4.65
CA GLY A 952 28.61 -9.66 3.46
C GLY A 952 28.91 -8.61 2.38
N GLY A 953 29.76 -7.63 2.68
CA GLY A 953 30.43 -6.89 1.64
C GLY A 953 31.39 -7.81 0.89
N GLY A 954 31.17 -7.99 -0.41
CA GLY A 954 32.19 -8.56 -1.29
C GLY A 954 33.48 -7.75 -1.22
N THR A 955 34.61 -8.33 -1.67
CA THR A 955 35.93 -7.71 -1.57
C THR A 955 35.90 -6.24 -1.99
N GLY A 956 36.13 -5.34 -1.03
CA GLY A 956 36.06 -3.90 -1.27
C GLY A 956 36.87 -3.53 -2.50
N GLY A 957 36.21 -2.92 -3.50
CA GLY A 957 36.75 -2.78 -4.84
C GLY A 957 38.17 -2.24 -4.84
N THR A 958 39.07 -2.84 -5.63
CA THR A 958 40.46 -2.38 -5.76
C THR A 958 40.44 -0.92 -6.19
N GLY A 959 40.66 -0.02 -5.22
CA GLY A 959 40.37 1.39 -5.38
C GLY A 959 41.06 1.91 -6.63
N GLY A 960 40.27 2.44 -7.57
CA GLY A 960 40.80 3.16 -8.71
C GLY A 960 41.81 4.18 -8.21
N LEU A 961 42.98 4.24 -8.86
CA LEU A 961 44.00 5.22 -8.51
C LEU A 961 43.35 6.59 -8.57
N GLY A 962 43.25 7.26 -7.41
CA GLY A 962 42.66 8.59 -7.34
C GLY A 962 43.32 9.49 -8.37
N GLY A 963 42.51 10.23 -9.12
CA GLY A 963 43.00 11.11 -10.19
C GLY A 963 44.17 11.94 -9.68
N SER A 964 45.28 11.94 -10.42
CA SER A 964 46.52 12.57 -9.96
C SER A 964 46.31 14.07 -9.82
N GLY A 965 46.10 14.54 -8.59
CA GLY A 965 46.11 15.95 -8.27
C GLY A 965 47.40 16.59 -8.77
N GLY A 966 47.29 17.73 -9.45
CA GLY A 966 48.39 18.40 -10.10
C GLY A 966 49.34 19.10 -9.13
N ASP A 967 50.10 18.34 -8.34
CA ASP A 967 51.13 18.87 -7.45
C ASP A 967 52.30 19.45 -8.26
N GLY A 968 52.24 20.76 -8.51
CA GLY A 968 53.41 21.53 -8.91
C GLY A 968 54.34 21.76 -7.72
N GLY A 969 55.66 21.63 -7.93
CA GLY A 969 56.65 22.21 -7.02
C GLY A 969 57.61 21.23 -6.30
N THR A 970 58.71 20.91 -6.98
CA THR A 970 60.05 20.72 -6.40
C THR A 970 60.32 19.61 -5.34
N GLY A 971 61.29 18.72 -5.64
CA GLY A 971 62.40 18.49 -4.69
C GLY A 971 62.70 17.09 -4.15
N GLY A 972 63.49 16.30 -4.91
CA GLY A 972 64.71 15.68 -4.35
C GLY A 972 64.73 14.25 -3.75
N ASN A 973 65.52 13.39 -4.40
CA ASN A 973 66.41 12.35 -3.82
C ASN A 973 65.86 11.07 -3.12
N GLY A 974 66.28 9.90 -3.65
CA GLY A 974 66.30 8.58 -2.99
C GLY A 974 65.02 7.75 -3.18
N GLY A 975 65.01 6.44 -3.50
CA GLY A 975 66.09 5.45 -3.67
C GLY A 975 66.26 4.54 -2.44
N GLY A 976 66.07 3.21 -2.50
CA GLY A 976 65.60 2.32 -3.59
C GLY A 976 65.89 0.83 -3.29
N ASN A 977 65.76 -0.04 -4.31
CA ASN A 977 66.30 -1.42 -4.42
C ASN A 977 65.59 -2.61 -3.69
N SER A 978 65.49 -3.75 -4.41
CA SER A 978 65.15 -5.14 -3.98
C SER A 978 63.77 -5.41 -3.29
N GLY A 979 63.20 -6.63 -3.34
CA GLY A 979 63.54 -7.83 -4.12
C GLY A 979 63.11 -9.18 -3.47
N THR A 980 62.89 -10.21 -4.31
CA THR A 980 62.86 -11.69 -4.02
C THR A 980 61.78 -12.32 -3.09
N THR A 981 60.70 -12.82 -3.73
CA THR A 981 60.26 -14.26 -3.80
C THR A 981 60.31 -15.22 -2.59
N SER A 982 59.18 -15.90 -2.31
CA SER A 982 59.07 -17.35 -1.95
C SER A 982 57.59 -17.79 -1.75
N ASP A 983 57.20 -19.08 -1.74
CA ASP A 983 57.43 -20.16 -2.73
C ASP A 983 56.51 -21.39 -2.48
N GLY A 984 56.26 -22.21 -3.51
CA GLY A 984 55.64 -23.56 -3.41
C GLY A 984 54.13 -23.65 -3.12
N GLY A 985 53.38 -24.69 -3.53
CA GLY A 985 53.69 -25.88 -4.37
C GLY A 985 52.41 -26.76 -4.48
N ALA A 986 52.32 -27.87 -5.21
CA ALA A 986 53.15 -28.54 -6.23
C ALA A 986 52.22 -29.59 -6.94
N GLY A 987 52.51 -30.23 -8.08
CA GLY A 987 53.67 -30.22 -8.98
C GLY A 987 53.87 -31.63 -9.60
N GLY A 988 53.55 -31.84 -10.88
CA GLY A 988 53.38 -33.18 -11.48
C GLY A 988 54.04 -33.41 -12.86
N SER A 989 54.96 -34.37 -12.90
CA SER A 989 55.43 -35.20 -14.04
C SER A 989 55.22 -34.74 -15.51
N GLY A 990 56.33 -34.48 -16.20
CA GLY A 990 56.43 -34.49 -17.67
C GLY A 990 57.88 -34.28 -18.12
N ALA A 991 58.49 -35.27 -18.78
CA ALA A 991 59.96 -35.34 -18.91
C ALA A 991 60.55 -34.72 -20.20
N ASP A 992 61.68 -34.06 -19.99
CA ASP A 992 62.75 -33.61 -20.89
C ASP A 992 62.83 -34.13 -22.35
N GLY A 993 63.20 -33.21 -23.24
CA GLY A 993 64.28 -33.46 -24.21
C GLY A 993 64.00 -33.18 -25.70
N PHE A 994 64.98 -32.81 -26.52
CA PHE A 994 66.38 -32.42 -26.22
C PHE A 994 67.06 -31.77 -27.45
N THR A 995 67.64 -30.56 -27.30
CA THR A 995 68.57 -29.88 -28.26
C THR A 995 68.06 -29.55 -29.69
N GLY A 996 68.61 -28.58 -30.42
CA GLY A 996 69.65 -27.58 -30.11
C GLY A 996 70.31 -27.03 -31.38
N TYR A 997 71.20 -26.03 -31.24
CA TYR A 997 71.84 -25.23 -32.32
C TYR A 997 70.89 -24.34 -33.14
N TYR A 998 71.28 -23.18 -33.68
CA TYR A 998 72.56 -22.43 -33.62
C TYR A 998 72.37 -21.08 -32.92
N GLY A 999 73.45 -20.42 -32.53
CA GLY A 999 73.41 -19.01 -32.12
C GLY A 999 74.67 -18.25 -32.48
N LYS A 1000 74.57 -16.91 -32.47
CA LYS A 1000 75.66 -15.99 -32.07
C LYS A 1000 75.15 -14.55 -31.89
N SER A 1001 75.88 -13.80 -31.08
CA SER A 1001 75.60 -12.43 -30.63
C SER A 1001 76.03 -11.35 -31.65
N GLY A 1002 75.29 -10.25 -31.71
CA GLY A 1002 75.66 -8.99 -32.38
C GLY A 1002 74.75 -7.85 -31.89
N LYS A 1003 75.23 -6.60 -31.88
CA LYS A 1003 74.61 -5.46 -31.19
C LYS A 1003 74.26 -4.29 -32.14
N ASP A 1004 73.22 -3.55 -31.76
CA ASP A 1004 72.93 -2.11 -31.92
C ASP A 1004 73.06 -1.43 -33.33
N GLY A 1005 72.02 -0.72 -33.81
CA GLY A 1005 72.16 0.16 -34.99
C GLY A 1005 70.90 0.81 -35.62
N ALA A 1006 70.60 2.05 -35.21
CA ALA A 1006 70.01 3.20 -35.97
C ALA A 1006 68.85 3.07 -37.01
N VAL A 1007 67.76 3.81 -36.72
CA VAL A 1007 67.06 4.84 -37.55
C VAL A 1007 67.02 4.75 -39.09
N GLY A 1008 65.81 4.79 -39.67
CA GLY A 1008 65.45 5.71 -40.77
C GLY A 1008 64.96 5.13 -42.10
N GLY A 1009 63.84 5.66 -42.62
CA GLY A 1009 63.40 5.42 -44.01
C GLY A 1009 61.91 5.77 -44.26
N TYR A 1010 61.64 6.65 -45.23
CA TYR A 1010 60.29 6.97 -45.72
C TYR A 1010 60.02 6.33 -47.10
N GLY A 1011 58.75 6.05 -47.40
CA GLY A 1011 58.21 6.09 -48.77
C GLY A 1011 57.92 4.75 -49.45
N GLY A 1012 56.67 4.57 -49.89
CA GLY A 1012 56.22 3.45 -50.73
C GLY A 1012 54.70 3.37 -50.81
N THR A 1013 54.11 3.52 -52.00
CA THR A 1013 52.65 3.64 -52.19
C THR A 1013 51.99 2.35 -52.69
N GLY A 1014 51.01 1.87 -51.92
CA GLY A 1014 49.70 1.34 -52.37
C GLY A 1014 49.58 0.19 -53.38
N THR A 1015 48.71 -0.77 -53.07
CA THR A 1015 47.83 -1.45 -54.06
C THR A 1015 46.65 -2.13 -53.34
N SER A 1016 45.57 -2.45 -54.07
CA SER A 1016 44.31 -2.97 -53.52
C SER A 1016 44.27 -4.51 -53.40
N GLY A 1017 43.33 -5.03 -52.60
CA GLY A 1017 43.02 -6.46 -52.47
C GLY A 1017 41.68 -6.70 -51.74
N ASP A 1018 40.82 -7.52 -52.34
CA ASP A 1018 39.41 -7.67 -51.94
C ASP A 1018 39.10 -8.68 -50.81
N TYR A 1019 37.93 -8.48 -50.20
CA TYR A 1019 37.10 -9.37 -49.38
C TYR A 1019 37.47 -10.86 -49.29
N GLY A 1020 37.65 -11.35 -48.05
CA GLY A 1020 37.66 -12.78 -47.73
C GLY A 1020 36.25 -13.41 -47.81
N ARG A 1021 36.16 -14.66 -48.29
CA ARG A 1021 34.92 -15.45 -48.30
C ARG A 1021 34.94 -16.63 -47.30
N ALA A 1022 33.76 -16.82 -46.72
CA ALA A 1022 33.35 -17.78 -45.70
C ALA A 1022 33.56 -19.29 -45.98
N GLY A 1023 33.43 -20.08 -44.90
CA GLY A 1023 32.90 -21.46 -44.90
C GLY A 1023 33.30 -22.26 -43.65
N SER A 1024 32.55 -23.26 -43.16
CA SER A 1024 31.17 -23.74 -43.44
C SER A 1024 30.77 -24.81 -42.40
N ALA A 1025 29.51 -25.17 -42.12
CA ALA A 1025 28.20 -24.49 -42.19
C ALA A 1025 27.09 -25.47 -41.67
N GLY A 1026 26.11 -25.02 -40.86
CA GLY A 1026 24.90 -25.80 -40.57
C GLY A 1026 24.10 -25.34 -39.33
N GLY A 1027 22.75 -25.30 -39.36
CA GLY A 1027 21.86 -25.39 -40.52
C GLY A 1027 20.35 -25.55 -40.20
N SER A 1028 19.50 -24.72 -40.84
CA SER A 1028 18.02 -24.78 -40.93
C SER A 1028 17.20 -24.69 -39.61
N GLY A 1029 16.03 -24.04 -39.54
CA GLY A 1029 15.19 -23.26 -40.47
C GLY A 1029 14.00 -22.64 -39.68
N VAL A 1030 12.94 -22.04 -40.21
CA VAL A 1030 12.37 -21.91 -41.58
C VAL A 1030 11.50 -20.62 -41.66
N ASN A 1031 11.50 -19.92 -42.82
CA ASN A 1031 10.60 -18.82 -43.28
C ASN A 1031 10.45 -17.55 -42.38
N SER A 1032 10.80 -16.31 -42.79
CA SER A 1032 10.49 -15.49 -43.99
C SER A 1032 9.06 -14.92 -44.02
N GLY A 1033 8.81 -13.62 -44.25
CA GLY A 1033 9.65 -12.44 -44.50
C GLY A 1033 8.73 -11.19 -44.61
N GLY A 1034 9.16 -9.96 -44.85
CA GLY A 1034 10.49 -9.44 -45.20
C GLY A 1034 10.41 -8.41 -46.34
N SER A 1035 10.30 -7.11 -46.01
CA SER A 1035 10.16 -5.93 -46.92
C SER A 1035 8.90 -5.92 -47.83
N GLY A 1036 8.34 -4.77 -48.24
CA GLY A 1036 8.74 -3.36 -48.03
C GLY A 1036 8.80 -2.60 -49.36
N GLY A 1037 8.15 -1.44 -49.47
CA GLY A 1037 8.18 -0.63 -50.69
C GLY A 1037 7.19 0.54 -50.69
N ALA A 1038 7.71 1.77 -50.75
CA ALA A 1038 6.93 3.00 -50.89
C ALA A 1038 7.33 3.74 -52.19
N GLY A 1039 6.39 4.50 -52.76
CA GLY A 1039 6.63 5.48 -53.84
C GLY A 1039 5.68 5.36 -55.05
N GLY A 1040 5.34 6.49 -55.69
CA GLY A 1040 4.82 6.47 -57.08
C GLY A 1040 3.50 7.19 -57.43
N ALA A 1041 3.19 8.30 -56.75
CA ALA A 1041 2.45 9.49 -57.21
C ALA A 1041 1.71 9.57 -58.61
N TYR A 1042 0.52 10.23 -58.57
CA TYR A 1042 -0.20 10.99 -59.63
C TYR A 1042 -0.97 10.32 -60.83
N TYR A 1043 -2.31 10.42 -60.75
CA TYR A 1043 -3.29 10.91 -61.77
C TYR A 1043 -3.55 10.18 -63.12
N TYR A 1044 -4.76 9.59 -63.20
CA TYR A 1044 -5.76 9.63 -64.30
C TYR A 1044 -5.45 9.24 -65.78
N ASN A 1045 -6.19 8.19 -66.21
CA ASN A 1045 -7.11 8.13 -67.38
C ASN A 1045 -6.80 7.32 -68.67
N ALA A 1046 -7.88 6.67 -69.16
CA ALA A 1046 -8.20 6.22 -70.54
C ALA A 1046 -7.52 4.99 -71.20
N GLY A 1047 -8.33 4.21 -71.94
CA GLY A 1047 -7.93 3.08 -72.81
C GLY A 1047 -8.04 1.70 -72.16
N SER A 1048 -9.10 0.89 -72.26
CA SER A 1048 -10.20 0.68 -73.23
C SER A 1048 -9.88 -0.18 -74.46
N SER A 1049 -10.74 -1.19 -74.71
CA SER A 1049 -10.76 -2.16 -75.83
C SER A 1049 -9.58 -3.18 -75.83
N VAL A 1050 -9.70 -4.46 -76.20
CA VAL A 1050 -10.78 -5.31 -76.78
C VAL A 1050 -10.56 -6.77 -76.28
N SER A 1051 -11.43 -7.80 -76.35
CA SER A 1051 -12.74 -8.06 -76.98
C SER A 1051 -13.39 -9.32 -76.34
N GLY A 1052 -14.60 -9.72 -76.79
CA GLY A 1052 -14.96 -11.16 -76.87
C GLY A 1052 -16.14 -11.71 -76.03
N GLY A 1053 -17.35 -11.73 -76.59
CA GLY A 1053 -18.14 -12.99 -76.63
C GLY A 1053 -19.28 -13.28 -75.64
N THR A 1054 -20.48 -12.77 -75.96
CA THR A 1054 -21.77 -13.51 -75.97
C THR A 1054 -22.46 -14.06 -74.70
N ARG A 1055 -23.69 -13.51 -74.48
CA ARG A 1055 -24.98 -14.17 -74.11
C ARG A 1055 -25.22 -14.69 -72.68
N GLY A 1056 -26.26 -14.12 -72.06
CA GLY A 1056 -27.04 -14.64 -70.91
C GLY A 1056 -28.13 -13.61 -70.57
N ALA A 1057 -29.33 -14.01 -70.12
CA ALA A 1057 -30.44 -13.06 -69.93
C ALA A 1057 -31.47 -13.48 -68.86
N ALA A 1058 -31.97 -12.46 -68.13
CA ALA A 1058 -33.20 -12.41 -67.34
C ALA A 1058 -33.37 -13.37 -66.13
N GLY A 1059 -34.20 -12.96 -65.16
CA GLY A 1059 -34.69 -13.82 -64.07
C GLY A 1059 -34.81 -13.11 -62.72
N ASP A 1060 -36.02 -12.68 -62.36
CA ASP A 1060 -36.31 -12.10 -61.05
C ASP A 1060 -36.54 -13.15 -59.95
N GLY A 1061 -35.98 -12.91 -58.76
CA GLY A 1061 -36.75 -12.76 -57.52
C GLY A 1061 -37.39 -13.97 -56.82
N LYS A 1062 -37.38 -13.88 -55.47
CA LYS A 1062 -38.12 -14.69 -54.49
C LYS A 1062 -37.62 -16.15 -54.35
N GLY A 1063 -37.83 -16.82 -53.23
CA GLY A 1063 -38.44 -16.40 -51.97
C GLY A 1063 -38.50 -17.56 -50.96
N GLY A 1064 -38.76 -17.24 -49.69
CA GLY A 1064 -38.62 -18.18 -48.56
C GLY A 1064 -39.49 -19.45 -48.59
N GLY A 1065 -39.03 -20.43 -47.80
CA GLY A 1065 -39.72 -21.68 -47.49
C GLY A 1065 -39.01 -22.41 -46.35
N ALA A 1066 -39.75 -22.78 -45.31
CA ALA A 1066 -39.30 -23.59 -44.17
C ALA A 1066 -39.85 -25.04 -44.31
N PRO A 1067 -39.89 -25.86 -43.26
CA PRO A 1067 -38.76 -26.53 -42.60
C PRO A 1067 -38.90 -28.08 -42.65
N GLY A 1068 -37.95 -28.82 -42.07
CA GLY A 1068 -38.25 -30.15 -41.48
C GLY A 1068 -37.30 -31.33 -41.77
N ASP A 1069 -36.99 -32.05 -40.69
CA ASP A 1069 -37.08 -33.52 -40.53
C ASP A 1069 -36.08 -34.52 -41.16
N PHE A 1070 -35.37 -35.21 -40.24
CA PHE A 1070 -34.94 -36.63 -40.18
C PHE A 1070 -34.19 -37.28 -41.39
N ALA A 1071 -33.24 -38.22 -41.21
CA ALA A 1071 -33.13 -39.22 -40.15
C ALA A 1071 -31.72 -39.87 -40.01
N THR A 1072 -31.43 -40.42 -38.81
CA THR A 1072 -30.49 -41.54 -38.49
C THR A 1072 -28.99 -41.44 -38.86
N GLY A 1073 -28.02 -41.95 -38.07
CA GLY A 1073 -28.08 -42.55 -36.72
C GLY A 1073 -27.13 -43.75 -36.55
N GLY A 1074 -26.35 -43.81 -35.45
CA GLY A 1074 -25.55 -45.00 -35.08
C GLY A 1074 -24.31 -44.77 -34.21
N THR A 1075 -24.45 -44.98 -32.89
CA THR A 1075 -23.51 -45.64 -31.93
C THR A 1075 -21.99 -45.62 -32.20
N GLY A 1076 -21.08 -45.22 -31.29
CA GLY A 1076 -21.10 -45.00 -29.82
C GLY A 1076 -19.65 -44.71 -29.34
N THR A 1077 -19.17 -44.83 -28.09
CA THR A 1077 -19.66 -44.99 -26.68
C THR A 1077 -18.40 -45.21 -25.80
N ALA A 1078 -18.25 -44.80 -24.53
CA ALA A 1078 -19.07 -44.01 -23.59
C ALA A 1078 -18.23 -43.55 -22.35
N GLY A 1079 -18.78 -42.63 -21.54
CA GLY A 1079 -18.22 -42.12 -20.27
C GLY A 1079 -17.47 -40.79 -20.42
N GLY A 1080 -17.75 -39.70 -19.69
CA GLY A 1080 -18.73 -39.44 -18.61
C GLY A 1080 -18.03 -38.67 -17.47
N SER A 1081 -18.55 -37.58 -16.88
CA SER A 1081 -19.84 -36.85 -16.99
C SER A 1081 -19.58 -35.39 -17.45
N GLY A 1082 -20.51 -34.53 -17.91
CA GLY A 1082 -21.89 -34.26 -17.50
C GLY A 1082 -21.89 -33.31 -16.28
N GLY A 1083 -22.36 -32.05 -16.30
CA GLY A 1083 -23.21 -31.29 -17.26
C GLY A 1083 -24.62 -31.06 -16.68
N GLY A 1084 -25.32 -29.94 -16.84
CA GLY A 1084 -25.04 -28.72 -17.62
C GLY A 1084 -26.14 -27.63 -17.39
N ASP A 1085 -26.21 -26.62 -18.26
CA ASP A 1085 -26.91 -25.33 -18.03
C ASP A 1085 -28.44 -25.35 -18.13
N ASN A 1086 -29.11 -24.34 -17.56
CA ASN A 1086 -30.18 -23.51 -18.18
C ASN A 1086 -30.52 -22.30 -17.23
N ASN A 1087 -30.33 -21.01 -17.55
CA ASN A 1087 -30.88 -20.17 -18.65
C ASN A 1087 -32.27 -19.55 -18.33
N SER A 1088 -32.37 -18.23 -18.06
CA SER A 1088 -32.67 -17.22 -19.11
C SER A 1088 -32.95 -15.76 -18.66
N SER A 1089 -32.06 -14.82 -19.07
CA SER A 1089 -32.37 -13.41 -19.48
C SER A 1089 -32.90 -12.39 -18.43
N THR A 1090 -32.61 -11.07 -18.48
CA THR A 1090 -32.42 -10.16 -19.63
C THR A 1090 -31.56 -8.90 -19.36
N ARG A 1091 -30.71 -8.52 -20.35
CA ARG A 1091 -30.36 -7.14 -20.82
C ARG A 1091 -29.67 -6.11 -19.88
N SER A 1092 -28.36 -5.90 -20.08
CA SER A 1092 -27.78 -4.91 -21.05
C SER A 1092 -26.31 -5.30 -21.39
N VAL A 1093 -25.58 -4.93 -22.46
CA VAL A 1093 -25.77 -4.12 -23.70
C VAL A 1093 -25.30 -2.63 -23.67
N TYR A 1094 -24.34 -2.30 -24.56
CA TYR A 1094 -23.52 -1.06 -24.74
C TYR A 1094 -22.62 -0.71 -23.53
N ASP A 1095 -21.30 -0.88 -23.61
CA ASP A 1095 -20.23 -0.20 -24.40
C ASP A 1095 -19.80 1.13 -23.75
N GLY A 1096 -18.50 1.47 -23.67
CA GLY A 1096 -17.33 0.65 -24.00
C GLY A 1096 -16.07 1.49 -24.30
N GLY A 1097 -14.94 1.12 -23.69
CA GLY A 1097 -13.60 1.58 -24.10
C GLY A 1097 -12.83 2.43 -23.08
N ILE A 1098 -11.93 1.78 -22.33
CA ILE A 1098 -10.56 2.29 -22.14
C ILE A 1098 -9.63 1.16 -22.59
N GLY A 1099 -8.71 1.46 -23.49
CA GLY A 1099 -7.60 0.57 -23.80
C GLY A 1099 -6.33 1.20 -23.25
N ASN A 1100 -5.67 0.56 -22.28
CA ASN A 1100 -4.43 1.09 -21.71
C ASN A 1100 -3.38 1.28 -22.81
N SER A 1101 -2.79 2.47 -22.86
CA SER A 1101 -1.58 2.75 -23.63
C SER A 1101 -0.45 1.83 -23.16
N GLY A 1102 0.38 1.39 -24.12
CA GLY A 1102 1.30 0.27 -23.89
C GLY A 1102 2.47 0.63 -22.98
N SER A 1103 2.53 0.01 -21.80
CA SER A 1103 3.70 0.04 -20.91
C SER A 1103 4.99 -0.33 -21.67
N GLY A 1104 6.05 0.45 -21.48
CA GLY A 1104 7.36 0.26 -22.13
C GLY A 1104 7.91 -1.16 -21.99
N GLY A 1105 8.63 -1.62 -23.03
CA GLY A 1105 9.04 -3.02 -23.16
C GLY A 1105 9.92 -3.54 -22.01
N ASN A 1106 9.49 -4.64 -21.39
CA ASN A 1106 10.21 -5.35 -20.33
C ASN A 1106 11.70 -5.58 -20.66
N SER A 1107 12.58 -5.09 -19.80
CA SER A 1107 13.96 -5.59 -19.72
C SER A 1107 13.96 -7.04 -19.19
N GLY A 1108 14.81 -7.89 -19.77
CA GLY A 1108 14.71 -9.35 -19.61
C GLY A 1108 14.96 -9.86 -18.18
N ARG A 1109 14.12 -10.81 -17.73
CA ARG A 1109 14.21 -11.45 -16.41
C ARG A 1109 15.52 -12.22 -16.19
N ALA A 1110 16.07 -12.10 -14.98
CA ALA A 1110 16.82 -13.15 -14.30
C ALA A 1110 16.64 -13.00 -12.78
N GLY A 1111 16.05 -13.93 -12.03
CA GLY A 1111 15.36 -15.18 -12.38
C GLY A 1111 14.65 -15.72 -11.13
N LEU A 1112 13.59 -16.52 -11.27
CA LEU A 1112 12.78 -16.94 -10.12
C LEU A 1112 13.58 -17.84 -9.16
N ASN A 1113 13.34 -17.66 -7.86
CA ASN A 1113 13.50 -18.73 -6.87
C ASN A 1113 12.13 -19.02 -6.24
N THR A 1114 11.44 -20.04 -6.75
CA THR A 1114 10.16 -20.51 -6.18
C THR A 1114 10.44 -21.49 -5.04
N GLY A 1115 10.37 -21.02 -3.80
CA GLY A 1115 10.51 -21.86 -2.61
C GLY A 1115 10.15 -21.08 -1.35
N SER A 1116 9.28 -21.66 -0.52
CA SER A 1116 8.86 -21.09 0.76
C SER A 1116 10.01 -21.09 1.77
N GLY A 1117 10.17 -19.98 2.50
CA GLY A 1117 11.20 -19.82 3.53
C GLY A 1117 11.55 -18.36 3.79
N GLU A 1118 10.88 -17.76 4.77
CA GLU A 1118 11.15 -16.38 5.21
C GLU A 1118 12.63 -16.15 5.49
N SER A 1119 13.20 -15.13 4.85
CA SER A 1119 14.63 -14.88 4.84
C SER A 1119 14.88 -13.38 4.84
N ILE A 1120 15.15 -12.80 6.02
CA ILE A 1120 15.53 -11.39 6.14
C ILE A 1120 16.93 -11.20 5.53
N SER A 1121 16.97 -10.93 4.23
CA SER A 1121 18.17 -10.52 3.51
C SER A 1121 18.21 -9.00 3.41
N GLY A 1122 19.29 -8.40 3.91
CA GLY A 1122 19.43 -6.94 4.00
C GLY A 1122 19.68 -6.30 2.63
N GLY A 1123 18.60 -5.99 1.90
CA GLY A 1123 18.65 -5.03 0.80
C GLY A 1123 18.94 -3.62 1.33
N GLY A 1124 19.75 -2.84 0.61
CA GLY A 1124 20.16 -1.51 1.05
C GLY A 1124 20.29 -0.50 -0.08
N GLY A 1125 19.33 0.41 -0.16
CA GLY A 1125 19.65 1.82 -0.44
C GLY A 1125 20.13 2.49 0.87
N GLY A 1126 20.77 3.64 0.83
CA GLY A 1126 21.17 4.48 -0.29
C GLY A 1126 21.84 5.76 0.23
N GLY A 1127 21.93 6.81 -0.60
CA GLY A 1127 22.26 8.18 -0.18
C GLY A 1127 23.74 8.43 0.18
N GLY A 1128 24.38 9.41 -0.47
CA GLY A 1128 25.83 9.63 -0.30
C GLY A 1128 26.42 10.96 -0.77
N GLY A 1129 25.61 12.03 -0.91
CA GLY A 1129 26.07 13.41 -1.11
C GLY A 1129 26.65 13.73 -2.50
N GLN A 1130 25.94 14.55 -3.28
CA GLN A 1130 26.56 15.29 -4.38
C GLN A 1130 27.20 16.57 -3.84
N GLY A 1131 28.44 16.84 -4.25
CA GLY A 1131 29.12 18.13 -4.17
C GLY A 1131 29.66 18.47 -5.55
N GLY A 1132 29.40 19.68 -6.02
CA GLY A 1132 29.57 20.04 -7.44
C GLY A 1132 31.01 20.13 -7.94
N GLY A 1133 31.17 20.02 -9.27
CA GLY A 1133 32.42 20.20 -10.01
C GLY A 1133 32.24 19.78 -11.47
N GLY A 1134 32.05 20.75 -12.37
CA GLY A 1134 31.77 20.50 -13.78
C GLY A 1134 32.99 20.07 -14.61
N GLY A 1135 32.75 19.59 -15.84
CA GLY A 1135 33.85 19.14 -16.72
C GLY A 1135 33.43 18.45 -18.04
N SER A 1136 32.79 19.20 -18.93
CA SER A 1136 32.85 19.06 -20.41
C SER A 1136 32.90 17.66 -21.08
N GLY A 1137 31.88 17.38 -21.91
CA GLY A 1137 32.15 17.17 -23.35
C GLY A 1137 31.84 15.81 -23.99
N GLY A 1138 31.03 15.83 -25.06
CA GLY A 1138 31.37 15.07 -26.28
C GLY A 1138 30.30 14.16 -26.91
N GLY A 1139 29.37 14.75 -27.67
CA GLY A 1139 28.67 14.09 -28.79
C GLY A 1139 27.29 13.47 -28.48
N GLY A 1140 26.30 13.55 -29.38
CA GLY A 1140 26.24 14.36 -30.60
C GLY A 1140 25.37 13.80 -31.72
N GLY A 1141 24.34 14.57 -32.12
CA GLY A 1141 23.70 14.55 -33.44
C GLY A 1141 22.84 13.33 -33.83
N GLY A 1142 21.53 13.54 -34.01
CA GLY A 1142 20.65 12.55 -34.64
C GLY A 1142 19.15 12.72 -34.35
N GLY A 1143 18.53 13.81 -34.81
CA GLY A 1143 17.07 14.00 -34.70
C GLY A 1143 16.26 13.21 -35.74
N GLY A 1144 14.93 13.16 -35.57
CA GLY A 1144 14.02 12.51 -36.51
C GLY A 1144 12.71 12.03 -35.87
N GLY A 1145 11.87 12.98 -35.46
CA GLY A 1145 10.56 12.78 -34.87
C GLY A 1145 9.89 14.14 -34.73
#